data_AF-A0A1H0C2N8-F1
#
_entry.id   AF-A0A1H0C2N8-F1
#
_cell.length_a   1.000
_cell.length_b   1.000
_cell.length_c   1.000
_cell.angle_alpha   90.00
_cell.angle_beta   90.00
_cell.angle_gamma   90.00
#
_symmetry.space_group_name_H-M   'P 1'
#
loop_
_entity.id
_entity.type
_entity.pdbx_description
1 polymer ?
#
loop_
_entity_poly.entity_id
_entity_poly.type
_entity_poly.pdbx_seq_one_letter_code
_entity_poly.pdbx_strand_id
1 'polypeptide(L)'
;MKAKVVFVQSAGFSDESNIRLILNELGVFNIETSYSGVSIDDPDGFLDAVGDGIDNCDIILIVGGMTDLTRPLAKEILCDALDVALLPHNPSVLRLREAFEKQGRQFVEEDIRLALVPEGARVFQNTVGFLSGFSLESQGQAIIMLPDNADEYASMFMQFICPYIKSGTGGEYAVHTLKAFGLEREEAERMLQAVHLTIPASVSVLETGGELLIRVFCVDETKLKALSVADSAAKVVASGPLGAYIYGDESESMAQVVVNKLKTRGMKISTAESCTGGLVSERITEVSGSSSVFEFGVSAYADSVKEEKLGVSPKLIKQFTSVSEETAVAMAAGVMEQGHADIGIGITGVAGPNSDNNGKPVGLVYVSMCDKKGVWVKRLTLNPQKYNREAIRNIAALTALDMARRYLDSLPILPPEMVPFSLGSTKSYVHAAAAARAQYETEETGLLSEKPVQTLERQKGRPGKMPKGEKKPLFRRFVEYMFPVKGDTGKQVFLKILSLVLAVIFIAAASYIGYYYGSAYLNKVQLDDLNTLYGTGSTPEGYPSDYIEDFAALYAKNQDVKAFIEIAGTGVKSPVVQAGDNDYYLRRDFTKAHNRHGIPFIDYRVKVSKSTNTVVYGHNMKDGQMFGQLVNYKNLDFYKEHPVITFNTVYGKGEYKIVSAFITNVNPAHGEVFYYTSFINPKTQQETDDFIAQVKARSIINTPVDIKKGDSFLTLSTCTYEFDEARFVIVARKVRDGENSTVDVSKAGKNPQPLYPDIWYTLFGGTKPELPVLGTGSEMQNGETPPPLVSQPDDGTSVTDSQASSEEASSQRESSSEQASSSEELSSSKESSSSKASSSEESSSKQSSSSKQSDSSVDAEPSAVSTPNNQTTSSRTSSEADKETSSALGVSTEQLTVVSGGNTITNDAYTILCQVVANEMNDTIATEAIKAQTVAAHSFIRYYMQKGSKAYVGMRTPTTKIKNAVKEVVDKLVYVNGSIAYTPYFAIAAGKTNSSQDVWGGYSSHLVSVDSPYDSNASGYERTKTLTVDYVRGKLLSYFNREPQGDPSSWFQVLSYTSGGYNDDLDIGGISTDARTLREKVLVNGGVFDLRSTKFDVTCDGTSFSFTTYGYGHGVGMSQMGADGYARNEGWTYDQILQHYYTGVTVQ
;
A
#
# COMPACT_ATOMS: atom_id res chain seq x y z
N MET A 1 30.29 -16.80 -3.63
CA MET A 1 29.03 -17.52 -3.41
C MET A 1 28.69 -18.25 -4.71
N LYS A 2 28.24 -19.50 -4.64
CA LYS A 2 27.84 -20.35 -5.77
C LYS A 2 26.35 -20.65 -5.70
N ALA A 3 25.68 -20.73 -6.84
CA ALA A 3 24.27 -21.12 -6.91
C ALA A 3 23.98 -22.17 -7.99
N LYS A 4 23.17 -23.17 -7.64
CA LYS A 4 22.58 -24.14 -8.57
C LYS A 4 21.15 -23.71 -8.89
N VAL A 5 20.81 -23.54 -10.16
CA VAL A 5 19.43 -23.20 -10.57
C VAL A 5 18.79 -24.40 -11.28
N VAL A 6 17.72 -24.94 -10.72
CA VAL A 6 17.00 -26.13 -11.21
C VAL A 6 15.63 -25.71 -11.75
N PHE A 7 15.46 -25.77 -13.07
CA PHE A 7 14.20 -25.47 -13.73
C PHE A 7 13.40 -26.76 -13.95
N VAL A 8 12.28 -26.88 -13.24
CA VAL A 8 11.42 -28.06 -13.27
C VAL A 8 10.34 -27.86 -14.33
N GLN A 9 10.42 -28.63 -15.41
CA GLN A 9 9.50 -28.55 -16.54
C GLN A 9 8.31 -29.50 -16.35
N SER A 10 7.10 -28.94 -16.35
CA SER A 10 5.90 -29.66 -16.79
C SER A 10 5.80 -29.61 -18.32
N ALA A 11 5.29 -30.68 -18.94
CA ALA A 11 5.32 -30.87 -20.39
C ALA A 11 4.65 -29.72 -21.19
N GLY A 12 5.47 -28.83 -21.77
CA GLY A 12 5.03 -27.79 -22.70
C GLY A 12 5.55 -26.37 -22.46
N PHE A 13 6.28 -26.12 -21.37
CA PHE A 13 6.84 -24.78 -21.06
C PHE A 13 8.37 -24.78 -21.01
N SER A 14 8.99 -23.97 -21.89
CA SER A 14 10.44 -23.75 -21.94
C SER A 14 10.74 -22.31 -22.36
N ASP A 15 10.64 -21.37 -21.42
CA ASP A 15 10.92 -19.96 -21.67
C ASP A 15 12.37 -19.60 -21.29
N GLU A 16 13.30 -19.76 -22.24
CA GLU A 16 14.71 -19.41 -22.08
C GLU A 16 14.91 -17.96 -21.61
N SER A 17 14.00 -17.05 -21.94
CA SER A 17 14.16 -15.62 -21.66
C SER A 17 14.12 -15.29 -20.16
N ASN A 18 13.51 -16.17 -19.36
CA ASN A 18 13.38 -16.04 -17.90
C ASN A 18 14.41 -16.88 -17.16
N ILE A 19 14.87 -18.00 -17.75
CA ILE A 19 16.09 -18.71 -17.32
C ILE A 19 17.27 -17.72 -17.33
N ARG A 20 17.42 -16.97 -18.43
CA ARG A 20 18.44 -15.92 -18.56
C ARG A 20 18.23 -14.75 -17.60
N LEU A 21 16.98 -14.37 -17.28
CA LEU A 21 16.68 -13.34 -16.28
C LEU A 21 17.29 -13.70 -14.92
N ILE A 22 16.99 -14.88 -14.40
CA ILE A 22 17.50 -15.32 -13.09
C ILE A 22 19.03 -15.42 -13.10
N LEU A 23 19.62 -15.99 -14.15
CA LEU A 23 21.09 -16.12 -14.24
C LEU A 23 21.79 -14.75 -14.35
N ASN A 24 21.23 -13.81 -15.10
CA ASN A 24 21.75 -12.44 -15.21
C ASN A 24 21.69 -11.69 -13.87
N GLU A 25 20.56 -11.75 -13.16
CA GLU A 25 20.39 -11.07 -11.87
C GLU A 25 21.22 -11.71 -10.75
N LEU A 26 21.44 -13.03 -10.77
CA LEU A 26 22.42 -13.68 -9.89
C LEU A 26 23.86 -13.25 -10.20
N GLY A 27 24.20 -13.11 -11.49
CA GLY A 27 25.51 -12.63 -11.95
C GLY A 27 25.84 -11.21 -11.46
N VAL A 28 24.85 -10.33 -11.33
CA VAL A 28 25.02 -8.98 -10.74
C VAL A 28 25.56 -9.04 -9.31
N PHE A 29 25.21 -10.06 -8.52
CA PHE A 29 25.72 -10.26 -7.16
C PHE A 29 27.08 -10.98 -7.11
N ASN A 30 27.75 -11.18 -8.24
CA ASN A 30 28.95 -12.00 -8.40
C ASN A 30 28.77 -13.44 -7.88
N ILE A 31 27.56 -14.00 -8.05
CA ILE A 31 27.28 -15.41 -7.76
C ILE A 31 27.69 -16.24 -8.96
N GLU A 32 28.52 -17.27 -8.73
CA GLU A 32 28.89 -18.24 -9.75
C GLU A 32 27.73 -19.24 -9.94
N THR A 33 27.02 -19.14 -11.06
CA THR A 33 25.81 -19.94 -11.31
C THR A 33 26.07 -21.17 -12.19
N SER A 34 25.59 -22.32 -11.76
CA SER A 34 25.31 -23.47 -12.64
C SER A 34 23.80 -23.63 -12.80
N TYR A 35 23.33 -24.23 -13.91
CA TYR A 35 21.91 -24.48 -14.12
C TYR A 35 21.64 -25.88 -14.67
N SER A 36 20.41 -26.36 -14.49
CA SER A 36 19.92 -27.62 -15.07
C SER A 36 18.42 -27.52 -15.33
N GLY A 37 17.97 -28.03 -16.47
CA GLY A 37 16.55 -28.21 -16.79
C GLY A 37 16.20 -29.69 -16.61
N VAL A 38 15.17 -29.98 -15.82
CA VAL A 38 14.74 -31.35 -15.47
C VAL A 38 13.24 -31.51 -15.68
N SER A 39 12.78 -32.72 -15.98
CA SER A 39 11.36 -33.02 -16.07
C SER A 39 10.79 -33.35 -14.70
N ILE A 40 9.57 -32.90 -14.39
CA ILE A 40 8.84 -33.40 -13.21
C ILE A 40 8.49 -34.90 -13.32
N ASP A 41 8.49 -35.43 -14.56
CA ASP A 41 8.29 -36.87 -14.84
C ASP A 41 9.59 -37.69 -14.70
N ASP A 42 10.68 -37.08 -14.22
CA ASP A 42 11.95 -37.71 -13.88
C ASP A 42 12.37 -37.33 -12.43
N PRO A 43 11.77 -37.95 -11.40
CA PRO A 43 12.05 -37.61 -10.00
C PRO A 43 13.50 -37.87 -9.60
N ASP A 44 14.11 -38.93 -10.13
CA ASP A 44 15.52 -39.27 -9.87
C ASP A 44 16.44 -38.19 -10.47
N GLY A 45 16.22 -37.80 -11.73
CA GLY A 45 16.97 -36.71 -12.38
C GLY A 45 16.76 -35.33 -11.74
N PHE A 46 15.57 -35.07 -11.16
CA PHE A 46 15.33 -33.88 -10.34
C PHE A 46 16.14 -33.90 -9.03
N LEU A 47 16.14 -35.03 -8.31
CA LEU A 47 16.88 -35.18 -7.07
C LEU A 47 18.41 -35.16 -7.28
N ASP A 48 18.93 -35.79 -8.34
CA ASP A 48 20.34 -35.68 -8.74
C ASP A 48 20.75 -34.23 -9.01
N ALA A 49 19.89 -33.46 -9.71
CA ALA A 49 20.14 -32.04 -10.00
C ALA A 49 20.06 -31.13 -8.77
N VAL A 50 19.29 -31.52 -7.73
CA VAL A 50 19.29 -30.83 -6.42
C VAL A 50 20.51 -31.24 -5.59
N GLY A 51 20.88 -32.53 -5.59
CA GLY A 51 22.03 -33.08 -4.88
C GLY A 51 23.36 -32.46 -5.30
N ASP A 52 23.60 -32.31 -6.62
CA ASP A 52 24.76 -31.57 -7.15
C ASP A 52 24.81 -30.11 -6.65
N GLY A 53 23.65 -29.50 -6.39
CA GLY A 53 23.55 -28.20 -5.73
C GLY A 53 23.89 -28.24 -4.24
N ILE A 54 23.42 -29.25 -3.51
CA ILE A 54 23.69 -29.45 -2.08
C ILE A 54 25.19 -29.71 -1.84
N ASP A 55 25.86 -30.47 -2.70
CA ASP A 55 27.29 -30.77 -2.56
C ASP A 55 28.22 -29.58 -2.94
N ASN A 56 27.79 -28.68 -3.83
CA ASN A 56 28.69 -27.72 -4.48
C ASN A 56 28.30 -26.24 -4.37
N CYS A 57 27.12 -25.88 -3.86
CA CYS A 57 26.60 -24.50 -3.86
C CYS A 57 26.14 -23.99 -2.49
N ASP A 58 26.16 -22.67 -2.31
CA ASP A 58 25.60 -22.00 -1.12
C ASP A 58 24.07 -21.85 -1.24
N ILE A 59 23.56 -21.73 -2.48
CA ILE A 59 22.15 -21.57 -2.81
C ILE A 59 21.72 -22.60 -3.85
N ILE A 60 20.58 -23.25 -3.62
CA ILE A 60 19.88 -24.07 -4.62
C ILE A 60 18.54 -23.37 -4.90
N LEU A 61 18.32 -22.92 -6.13
CA LEU A 61 17.12 -22.22 -6.56
C LEU A 61 16.31 -23.08 -7.52
N ILE A 62 15.18 -23.59 -7.05
CA ILE A 62 14.25 -24.45 -7.78
C ILE A 62 13.10 -23.58 -8.31
N VAL A 63 12.77 -23.70 -9.59
CA VAL A 63 11.70 -22.93 -10.23
C VAL A 63 10.75 -23.87 -10.97
N GLY A 64 9.47 -23.81 -10.62
CA GLY A 64 8.41 -24.65 -11.20
C GLY A 64 8.18 -25.99 -10.48
N GLY A 65 7.25 -26.78 -11.01
CA GLY A 65 6.81 -28.05 -10.41
C GLY A 65 5.87 -27.87 -9.23
N MET A 66 5.18 -26.74 -9.10
CA MET A 66 4.29 -26.42 -7.96
C MET A 66 2.80 -26.42 -8.29
N THR A 67 2.42 -26.53 -9.57
CA THR A 67 1.05 -26.30 -10.07
C THR A 67 0.23 -27.55 -10.42
N ASP A 68 0.84 -28.60 -11.00
CA ASP A 68 0.08 -29.74 -11.54
C ASP A 68 -0.22 -30.82 -10.50
N LEU A 69 -1.42 -30.76 -9.94
CA LEU A 69 -1.93 -31.73 -8.96
C LEU A 69 -2.12 -33.15 -9.51
N THR A 70 -2.11 -33.38 -10.83
CA THR A 70 -2.31 -34.73 -11.40
C THR A 70 -1.12 -35.67 -11.16
N ARG A 71 0.01 -35.16 -10.65
CA ARG A 71 1.24 -35.88 -10.32
C ARG A 71 1.81 -35.39 -8.97
N PRO A 72 2.88 -36.00 -8.42
CA PRO A 72 3.61 -35.43 -7.29
C PRO A 72 4.22 -34.08 -7.65
N LEU A 73 4.11 -33.10 -6.76
CA LEU A 73 4.73 -31.78 -6.91
C LEU A 73 6.22 -31.87 -6.57
N ALA A 74 7.08 -31.03 -7.18
CA ALA A 74 8.52 -31.06 -6.91
C ALA A 74 8.86 -30.79 -5.44
N LYS A 75 8.01 -30.04 -4.70
CA LYS A 75 8.13 -29.88 -3.26
C LYS A 75 7.80 -31.14 -2.45
N GLU A 76 6.92 -32.00 -2.95
CA GLU A 76 6.58 -33.28 -2.32
C GLU A 76 7.79 -34.23 -2.48
N ILE A 77 8.28 -34.39 -3.71
CA ILE A 77 9.49 -35.17 -4.03
C ILE A 77 10.71 -34.70 -3.23
N LEU A 78 10.94 -33.38 -3.15
CA LEU A 78 12.04 -32.78 -2.39
C LEU A 78 11.94 -33.04 -0.88
N CYS A 79 10.75 -32.91 -0.30
CA CYS A 79 10.56 -33.06 1.14
C CYS A 79 10.63 -34.52 1.59
N ASP A 80 10.08 -35.44 0.78
CA ASP A 80 10.20 -36.89 0.99
C ASP A 80 11.68 -37.34 0.95
N ALA A 81 12.50 -36.75 0.07
CA ALA A 81 13.94 -37.04 -0.03
C ALA A 81 14.79 -36.41 1.09
N LEU A 82 14.30 -35.34 1.74
CA LEU A 82 14.99 -34.65 2.84
C LEU A 82 14.51 -35.08 4.24
N ASP A 83 13.52 -35.97 4.34
CA ASP A 83 12.82 -36.35 5.59
C ASP A 83 12.22 -35.13 6.33
N VAL A 84 11.61 -34.20 5.58
CA VAL A 84 10.98 -32.97 6.09
C VAL A 84 9.47 -33.03 5.92
N ALA A 85 8.70 -32.77 6.98
CA ALA A 85 7.24 -32.77 6.90
C ALA A 85 6.70 -31.59 6.06
N LEU A 86 5.72 -31.86 5.20
CA LEU A 86 4.94 -30.81 4.51
C LEU A 86 3.68 -30.45 5.31
N LEU A 87 3.52 -29.16 5.64
CA LEU A 87 2.43 -28.62 6.47
C LEU A 87 1.60 -27.57 5.71
N PRO A 88 0.27 -27.49 5.90
CA PRO A 88 -0.57 -26.46 5.28
C PRO A 88 -0.26 -25.05 5.78
N HIS A 89 0.22 -24.15 4.92
CA HIS A 89 0.43 -22.75 5.28
C HIS A 89 -0.89 -21.98 5.18
N ASN A 90 -1.57 -21.75 6.31
CA ASN A 90 -2.90 -21.11 6.33
C ASN A 90 -3.00 -19.78 5.54
N PRO A 91 -2.03 -18.84 5.58
CA PRO A 91 -2.05 -17.64 4.73
C PRO A 91 -1.90 -17.90 3.21
N SER A 92 -1.41 -19.07 2.80
CA SER A 92 -1.44 -19.55 1.41
C SER A 92 -2.78 -20.21 1.08
N VAL A 93 -3.29 -21.07 1.97
CA VAL A 93 -4.61 -21.72 1.81
C VAL A 93 -5.73 -20.68 1.62
N LEU A 94 -5.72 -19.60 2.40
CA LEU A 94 -6.71 -18.53 2.30
C LEU A 94 -6.63 -17.76 0.97
N ARG A 95 -5.43 -17.34 0.53
CA ARG A 95 -5.25 -16.66 -0.77
C ARG A 95 -5.63 -17.55 -1.95
N LEU A 96 -5.29 -18.84 -1.90
CA LEU A 96 -5.65 -19.83 -2.91
C LEU A 96 -7.18 -20.01 -3.00
N ARG A 97 -7.86 -20.11 -1.85
CA ARG A 97 -9.33 -20.16 -1.77
C ARG A 97 -9.96 -18.90 -2.35
N GLU A 98 -9.51 -17.71 -1.93
CA GLU A 98 -9.99 -16.44 -2.49
C GLU A 98 -9.78 -16.33 -4.01
N ALA A 99 -8.65 -16.79 -4.53
CA ALA A 99 -8.35 -16.76 -5.96
C ALA A 99 -9.31 -17.66 -6.75
N PHE A 100 -9.59 -18.87 -6.27
CA PHE A 100 -10.52 -19.79 -6.91
C PHE A 100 -11.97 -19.29 -6.81
N GLU A 101 -12.40 -18.77 -5.65
CA GLU A 101 -13.72 -18.15 -5.47
C GLU A 101 -13.93 -16.95 -6.44
N LYS A 102 -12.92 -16.08 -6.60
CA LYS A 102 -12.94 -14.97 -7.59
C LYS A 102 -13.01 -15.45 -9.04
N GLN A 103 -12.52 -16.65 -9.34
CA GLN A 103 -12.60 -17.30 -10.65
C GLN A 103 -13.91 -18.12 -10.83
N GLY A 104 -14.77 -18.21 -9.82
CA GLY A 104 -15.97 -19.06 -9.84
C GLY A 104 -15.69 -20.56 -9.70
N ARG A 105 -14.47 -20.94 -9.31
CA ARG A 105 -14.07 -22.32 -9.01
C ARG A 105 -14.34 -22.62 -7.52
N GLN A 106 -14.96 -23.76 -7.24
CA GLN A 106 -15.05 -24.26 -5.86
C GLN A 106 -13.69 -24.80 -5.42
N PHE A 107 -13.23 -24.35 -4.24
CA PHE A 107 -12.04 -24.89 -3.58
C PHE A 107 -12.33 -26.29 -3.00
N VAL A 108 -11.46 -27.26 -3.25
CA VAL A 108 -11.58 -28.66 -2.79
C VAL A 108 -10.40 -29.08 -1.93
N GLU A 109 -10.51 -30.22 -1.23
CA GLU A 109 -9.48 -30.71 -0.30
C GLU A 109 -8.12 -30.96 -0.98
N GLU A 110 -8.13 -31.46 -2.21
CA GLU A 110 -6.91 -31.69 -3.01
C GLU A 110 -6.15 -30.38 -3.33
N ASP A 111 -6.84 -29.24 -3.40
CA ASP A 111 -6.21 -27.92 -3.62
C ASP A 111 -5.26 -27.54 -2.46
N ILE A 112 -5.41 -28.13 -1.26
CA ILE A 112 -4.53 -27.89 -0.12
C ILE A 112 -3.07 -28.26 -0.45
N ARG A 113 -2.84 -29.26 -1.32
CA ARG A 113 -1.49 -29.64 -1.79
C ARG A 113 -0.72 -28.46 -2.36
N LEU A 114 -1.37 -27.57 -3.11
CA LEU A 114 -0.76 -26.34 -3.64
C LEU A 114 -0.25 -25.40 -2.53
N ALA A 115 -0.90 -25.39 -1.37
CA ALA A 115 -0.59 -24.53 -0.22
C ALA A 115 0.24 -25.19 0.90
N LEU A 116 0.66 -26.46 0.74
CA LEU A 116 1.67 -27.09 1.60
C LEU A 116 3.03 -26.40 1.47
N VAL A 117 3.75 -26.25 2.57
CA VAL A 117 5.14 -25.78 2.65
C VAL A 117 5.93 -26.69 3.61
N PRO A 118 7.26 -26.77 3.54
CA PRO A 118 8.03 -27.59 4.46
C PRO A 118 7.98 -27.04 5.90
N GLU A 119 8.08 -27.92 6.90
CA GLU A 119 8.20 -27.52 8.29
C GLU A 119 9.47 -26.69 8.52
N GLY A 120 9.35 -25.61 9.30
CA GLY A 120 10.43 -24.63 9.51
C GLY A 120 10.73 -23.71 8.33
N ALA A 121 10.12 -23.91 7.15
CA ALA A 121 10.42 -23.09 5.97
C ALA A 121 9.95 -21.64 6.10
N ARG A 122 10.76 -20.72 5.59
CA ARG A 122 10.44 -19.30 5.44
C ARG A 122 9.59 -19.12 4.19
N VAL A 123 8.31 -18.81 4.35
CA VAL A 123 7.37 -18.65 3.22
C VAL A 123 7.49 -17.25 2.61
N PHE A 124 7.59 -17.17 1.29
CA PHE A 124 7.58 -15.92 0.53
C PHE A 124 6.16 -15.64 0.01
N GLN A 125 5.61 -14.46 0.29
CA GLN A 125 4.27 -14.12 -0.17
C GLN A 125 4.28 -13.67 -1.63
N ASN A 126 3.61 -14.44 -2.48
CA ASN A 126 3.32 -14.01 -3.85
C ASN A 126 2.29 -12.87 -3.86
N THR A 127 2.60 -11.84 -4.65
CA THR A 127 1.86 -10.58 -4.81
C THR A 127 1.23 -10.43 -6.19
N VAL A 128 1.66 -11.25 -7.17
CA VAL A 128 1.15 -11.28 -8.55
C VAL A 128 0.13 -12.42 -8.73
N GLY A 129 0.44 -13.59 -8.16
CA GLY A 129 -0.40 -14.79 -8.18
C GLY A 129 -0.65 -15.38 -6.79
N PHE A 130 -1.16 -16.61 -6.76
CA PHE A 130 -1.67 -17.23 -5.54
C PHE A 130 -0.72 -18.26 -4.89
N LEU A 131 0.20 -18.86 -5.66
CA LEU A 131 1.15 -19.85 -5.11
C LEU A 131 2.31 -19.16 -4.40
N SER A 132 2.62 -19.58 -3.17
CA SER A 132 3.80 -19.11 -2.44
C SER A 132 4.98 -20.06 -2.62
N GLY A 133 6.10 -19.51 -3.08
CA GLY A 133 7.42 -20.08 -2.86
C GLY A 133 7.88 -20.01 -1.40
N PHE A 134 9.02 -20.62 -1.09
CA PHE A 134 9.59 -20.73 0.26
C PHE A 134 11.12 -20.92 0.22
N SER A 135 11.79 -20.77 1.37
CA SER A 135 13.17 -21.26 1.59
C SER A 135 13.28 -22.20 2.79
N LEU A 136 14.10 -23.23 2.63
CA LEU A 136 14.69 -24.05 3.68
C LEU A 136 16.14 -23.60 3.89
N GLU A 137 16.57 -23.45 5.14
CA GLU A 137 17.90 -22.95 5.51
C GLU A 137 18.57 -23.96 6.46
N SER A 138 19.74 -24.49 6.10
CA SER A 138 20.45 -25.52 6.87
C SER A 138 21.96 -25.35 6.74
N GLN A 139 22.68 -25.33 7.87
CA GLN A 139 24.15 -25.23 7.96
C GLN A 139 24.80 -24.05 7.18
N GLY A 140 24.02 -23.03 6.80
CA GLY A 140 24.47 -21.89 6.00
C GLY A 140 24.14 -21.98 4.50
N GLN A 141 23.59 -23.11 4.04
CA GLN A 141 23.07 -23.32 2.69
C GLN A 141 21.55 -23.05 2.64
N ALA A 142 21.07 -22.56 1.50
CA ALA A 142 19.66 -22.22 1.29
C ALA A 142 19.06 -22.97 0.08
N ILE A 143 18.01 -23.76 0.31
CA ILE A 143 17.18 -24.36 -0.74
C ILE A 143 15.92 -23.51 -0.90
N ILE A 144 15.78 -22.87 -2.05
CA ILE A 144 14.74 -21.87 -2.37
C ILE A 144 13.86 -22.45 -3.46
N MET A 145 12.53 -22.38 -3.31
CA MET A 145 11.58 -22.83 -4.33
C MET A 145 10.61 -21.73 -4.73
N LEU A 146 10.40 -21.54 -6.04
CA LEU A 146 9.51 -20.54 -6.64
C LEU A 146 8.48 -21.19 -7.60
N PRO A 147 7.28 -20.58 -7.77
CA PRO A 147 6.20 -21.14 -8.60
C PRO A 147 6.52 -21.19 -10.10
N ASP A 148 5.66 -21.84 -10.88
CA ASP A 148 5.85 -22.09 -12.32
C ASP A 148 5.67 -20.86 -13.23
N ASN A 149 4.88 -19.87 -12.83
CA ASN A 149 4.53 -18.72 -13.68
C ASN A 149 5.63 -17.65 -13.69
N ALA A 150 6.00 -17.19 -14.90
CA ALA A 150 7.08 -16.22 -15.13
C ALA A 150 6.93 -14.90 -14.35
N ASP A 151 5.75 -14.27 -14.40
CA ASP A 151 5.50 -13.00 -13.71
C ASP A 151 5.51 -13.19 -12.18
N GLU A 152 5.00 -14.34 -11.71
CA GLU A 152 5.01 -14.72 -10.30
C GLU A 152 6.45 -14.93 -9.79
N TYR A 153 7.24 -15.80 -10.41
CA TYR A 153 8.59 -16.06 -9.92
C TYR A 153 9.56 -14.91 -10.18
N ALA A 154 9.41 -14.12 -11.25
CA ALA A 154 10.22 -12.92 -11.45
C ALA A 154 9.93 -11.87 -10.35
N SER A 155 8.64 -11.62 -10.05
CA SER A 155 8.26 -10.73 -8.95
C SER A 155 8.80 -11.21 -7.60
N MET A 156 8.63 -12.50 -7.29
CA MET A 156 9.12 -13.08 -6.04
C MET A 156 10.65 -13.10 -5.95
N PHE A 157 11.35 -13.35 -7.05
CA PHE A 157 12.81 -13.30 -7.13
C PHE A 157 13.30 -11.88 -6.79
N MET A 158 12.72 -10.86 -7.41
CA MET A 158 13.07 -9.47 -7.13
C MET A 158 12.69 -8.99 -5.72
N GLN A 159 11.51 -9.38 -5.22
CA GLN A 159 10.96 -8.91 -3.95
C GLN A 159 11.58 -9.61 -2.73
N PHE A 160 11.96 -10.89 -2.85
CA PHE A 160 12.43 -11.68 -1.70
C PHE A 160 13.84 -12.26 -1.89
N ILE A 161 14.18 -12.75 -3.08
CA ILE A 161 15.43 -13.50 -3.28
C ILE A 161 16.63 -12.57 -3.47
N CYS A 162 16.49 -11.46 -4.20
CA CYS A 162 17.54 -10.43 -4.27
C CYS A 162 17.86 -9.81 -2.87
N PRO A 163 16.87 -9.43 -2.03
CA PRO A 163 17.13 -9.04 -0.64
C PRO A 163 17.67 -10.17 0.26
N TYR A 164 17.32 -11.43 -0.01
CA TYR A 164 17.90 -12.57 0.70
C TYR A 164 19.40 -12.70 0.40
N ILE A 165 19.78 -12.72 -0.89
CA ILE A 165 21.16 -12.74 -1.36
C ILE A 165 21.98 -11.57 -0.79
N LYS A 166 21.42 -10.36 -0.77
CA LYS A 166 22.05 -9.17 -0.18
C LYS A 166 22.52 -9.40 1.26
N SER A 167 21.77 -10.16 2.06
CA SER A 167 22.13 -10.43 3.45
C SER A 167 23.42 -11.26 3.62
N GLY A 168 23.79 -12.05 2.59
CA GLY A 168 25.00 -12.87 2.59
C GLY A 168 26.22 -12.25 1.89
N THR A 169 26.06 -11.16 1.13
CA THR A 169 27.17 -10.53 0.37
C THR A 169 27.86 -9.37 1.11
N GLY A 170 27.30 -8.90 2.23
CA GLY A 170 27.96 -7.93 3.12
C GLY A 170 28.02 -6.48 2.64
N GLY A 171 27.31 -6.13 1.55
CA GLY A 171 27.24 -4.78 0.99
C GLY A 171 25.82 -4.23 0.86
N GLU A 172 25.70 -2.90 0.80
CA GLU A 172 24.46 -2.22 0.43
C GLU A 172 24.36 -2.09 -1.08
N TYR A 173 23.19 -2.45 -1.63
CA TYR A 173 22.94 -2.39 -3.08
C TYR A 173 21.98 -1.27 -3.45
N ALA A 174 22.12 -0.73 -4.65
CA ALA A 174 21.12 0.13 -5.28
C ALA A 174 20.87 -0.29 -6.72
N VAL A 175 19.69 0.06 -7.24
CA VAL A 175 19.31 -0.14 -8.63
C VAL A 175 18.70 1.16 -9.14
N HIS A 176 19.11 1.57 -10.32
CA HIS A 176 18.50 2.64 -11.09
C HIS A 176 17.95 2.04 -12.39
N THR A 177 16.64 2.14 -12.62
CA THR A 177 15.99 1.55 -13.80
C THR A 177 15.59 2.62 -14.80
N LEU A 178 16.20 2.56 -15.99
CA LEU A 178 15.83 3.37 -17.15
C LEU A 178 14.84 2.58 -18.02
N LYS A 179 13.82 3.24 -18.58
CA LYS A 179 12.90 2.63 -19.54
C LYS A 179 13.27 2.99 -20.97
N ALA A 180 13.32 1.98 -21.84
CA ALA A 180 13.65 2.11 -23.25
C ALA A 180 12.62 1.41 -24.14
N PHE A 181 12.43 1.92 -25.36
CA PHE A 181 11.48 1.37 -26.33
C PHE A 181 12.01 1.38 -27.77
N GLY A 182 11.60 0.39 -28.55
CA GLY A 182 11.91 0.29 -29.98
C GLY A 182 13.18 -0.48 -30.34
N LEU A 183 13.72 -1.27 -29.39
CA LEU A 183 14.78 -2.27 -29.60
C LEU A 183 14.25 -3.66 -29.19
N GLU A 184 14.78 -4.73 -29.80
CA GLU A 184 14.72 -6.08 -29.23
C GLU A 184 15.85 -6.25 -28.18
N ARG A 185 15.72 -7.22 -27.27
CA ARG A 185 16.60 -7.38 -26.10
C ARG A 185 18.08 -7.54 -26.49
N GLU A 186 18.37 -8.40 -27.45
CA GLU A 186 19.72 -8.75 -27.92
C GLU A 186 20.40 -7.59 -28.67
N GLU A 187 19.64 -6.61 -29.14
CA GLU A 187 20.18 -5.36 -29.69
C GLU A 187 20.62 -4.42 -28.56
N ALA A 188 19.78 -4.24 -27.53
CA ALA A 188 20.10 -3.44 -26.36
C ALA A 188 21.29 -4.00 -25.57
N GLU A 189 21.34 -5.32 -25.35
CA GLU A 189 22.48 -6.00 -24.71
C GLU A 189 23.79 -5.79 -25.48
N ARG A 190 23.76 -5.87 -26.81
CA ARG A 190 24.95 -5.63 -27.66
C ARG A 190 25.36 -4.15 -27.67
N MET A 191 24.41 -3.22 -27.63
CA MET A 191 24.70 -1.80 -27.47
C MET A 191 25.31 -1.50 -26.09
N LEU A 192 24.90 -2.20 -25.03
CA LEU A 192 25.49 -2.08 -23.69
C LEU A 192 26.92 -2.63 -23.62
N GLN A 193 27.24 -3.69 -24.36
CA GLN A 193 28.64 -4.18 -24.48
C GLN A 193 29.61 -3.12 -25.07
N ALA A 194 29.09 -2.12 -25.78
CA ALA A 194 29.87 -0.97 -26.25
C ALA A 194 29.95 0.19 -25.24
N VAL A 195 29.20 0.15 -24.13
CA VAL A 195 29.26 1.15 -23.05
C VAL A 195 30.37 0.77 -22.08
N HIS A 196 31.52 1.45 -22.19
CA HIS A 196 32.65 1.23 -21.28
C HIS A 196 32.41 1.96 -19.95
N LEU A 197 31.78 1.29 -18.98
CA LEU A 197 31.62 1.81 -17.62
C LEU A 197 32.97 1.82 -16.89
N THR A 198 33.51 3.01 -16.64
CA THR A 198 34.65 3.24 -15.75
C THR A 198 34.26 3.26 -14.26
N ILE A 199 33.03 2.85 -13.97
CA ILE A 199 32.32 2.96 -12.70
C ILE A 199 31.96 1.53 -12.25
N PRO A 200 32.11 1.15 -10.97
CA PRO A 200 31.81 -0.20 -10.48
C PRO A 200 30.29 -0.44 -10.40
N ALA A 201 29.67 -0.63 -11.57
CA ALA A 201 28.25 -0.89 -11.73
C ALA A 201 28.01 -1.96 -12.81
N SER A 202 27.01 -2.80 -12.59
CA SER A 202 26.55 -3.83 -13.54
C SER A 202 25.27 -3.35 -14.24
N VAL A 203 24.96 -3.88 -15.43
CA VAL A 203 23.72 -3.56 -16.15
C VAL A 203 23.03 -4.83 -16.62
N SER A 204 21.73 -4.96 -16.36
CA SER A 204 20.86 -6.00 -16.94
C SER A 204 19.79 -5.38 -17.86
N VAL A 205 19.24 -6.19 -18.76
CA VAL A 205 18.12 -5.81 -19.63
C VAL A 205 16.97 -6.78 -19.38
N LEU A 206 15.83 -6.26 -18.93
CA LEU A 206 14.58 -7.00 -18.86
C LEU A 206 13.63 -6.53 -19.95
N GLU A 207 12.76 -7.40 -20.42
CA GLU A 207 11.71 -7.09 -21.39
C GLU A 207 10.35 -7.29 -20.72
N THR A 208 9.48 -6.27 -20.75
CA THR A 208 8.15 -6.34 -20.15
C THR A 208 7.15 -5.54 -20.97
N GLY A 209 5.99 -6.12 -21.31
CA GLY A 209 4.98 -5.48 -22.17
C GLY A 209 5.42 -5.12 -23.60
N GLY A 210 6.65 -5.45 -24.01
CA GLY A 210 7.27 -4.93 -25.25
C GLY A 210 8.05 -3.62 -25.04
N GLU A 211 8.35 -3.27 -23.79
CA GLU A 211 9.31 -2.24 -23.36
C GLU A 211 10.55 -2.93 -22.78
N LEU A 212 11.68 -2.23 -22.76
CA LEU A 212 12.92 -2.70 -22.12
C LEU A 212 13.20 -1.91 -20.83
N LEU A 213 13.46 -2.61 -19.74
CA LEU A 213 13.99 -2.03 -18.51
C LEU A 213 15.51 -2.22 -18.52
N ILE A 214 16.26 -1.12 -18.64
CA ILE A 214 17.72 -1.13 -18.53
C ILE A 214 18.05 -0.84 -17.06
N ARG A 215 18.46 -1.87 -16.33
CA ARG A 215 18.61 -1.83 -14.87
C ARG A 215 20.09 -1.74 -14.52
N VAL A 216 20.48 -0.65 -13.87
CA VAL A 216 21.87 -0.34 -13.50
C VAL A 216 22.03 -0.55 -12.02
N PHE A 217 22.95 -1.44 -11.64
CA PHE A 217 23.14 -1.92 -10.27
C PHE A 217 24.50 -1.50 -9.74
N CYS A 218 24.56 -1.18 -8.45
CA CYS A 218 25.82 -1.08 -7.72
C CYS A 218 25.68 -1.77 -6.36
N VAL A 219 26.78 -2.34 -5.87
CA VAL A 219 26.96 -2.78 -4.48
C VAL A 219 28.15 -2.01 -3.90
N ASP A 220 27.96 -1.37 -2.76
CA ASP A 220 28.94 -0.52 -2.08
C ASP A 220 28.83 -0.73 -0.54
N GLU A 221 29.69 -0.11 0.25
CA GLU A 221 29.64 -0.12 1.72
C GLU A 221 28.36 0.49 2.28
N THR A 222 27.72 1.42 1.55
CA THR A 222 26.54 2.16 2.03
C THR A 222 25.51 2.40 0.93
N LYS A 223 24.24 2.44 1.31
CA LYS A 223 23.10 2.64 0.39
C LYS A 223 23.20 3.93 -0.41
N LEU A 224 23.72 5.00 0.19
CA LEU A 224 23.90 6.31 -0.45
C LEU A 224 25.03 6.30 -1.49
N LYS A 225 26.17 5.64 -1.19
CA LYS A 225 27.24 5.46 -2.19
C LYS A 225 26.74 4.61 -3.36
N ALA A 226 26.14 3.45 -3.08
CA ALA A 226 25.59 2.56 -4.10
C ALA A 226 24.56 3.28 -5.00
N LEU A 227 23.68 4.10 -4.44
CA LEU A 227 22.71 4.89 -5.21
C LEU A 227 23.41 5.93 -6.09
N SER A 228 24.33 6.72 -5.54
CA SER A 228 25.12 7.72 -6.29
C SER A 228 25.90 7.10 -7.46
N VAL A 229 26.44 5.89 -7.25
CA VAL A 229 27.16 5.13 -8.27
C VAL A 229 26.20 4.57 -9.33
N ALA A 230 25.06 4.00 -8.94
CA ALA A 230 24.03 3.52 -9.86
C ALA A 230 23.44 4.65 -10.73
N ASP A 231 23.10 5.79 -10.12
CA ASP A 231 22.63 7.00 -10.80
C ASP A 231 23.67 7.55 -11.79
N SER A 232 24.96 7.49 -11.43
CA SER A 232 26.05 7.96 -12.30
C SER A 232 26.26 7.04 -13.49
N ALA A 233 26.24 5.72 -13.28
CA ALA A 233 26.31 4.75 -14.36
C ALA A 233 25.05 4.77 -15.26
N ALA A 234 23.86 5.01 -14.69
CA ALA A 234 22.64 5.21 -15.45
C ALA A 234 22.70 6.44 -16.36
N LYS A 235 23.24 7.57 -15.87
CA LYS A 235 23.51 8.76 -16.71
C LYS A 235 24.49 8.45 -17.84
N VAL A 236 25.52 7.63 -17.61
CA VAL A 236 26.43 7.17 -18.68
C VAL A 236 25.67 6.33 -19.72
N VAL A 237 24.87 5.35 -19.30
CA VAL A 237 24.04 4.51 -20.19
C VAL A 237 23.05 5.36 -21.01
N ALA A 238 22.36 6.31 -20.37
CA ALA A 238 21.42 7.24 -21.01
C ALA A 238 22.09 8.24 -21.97
N SER A 239 23.35 8.60 -21.73
CA SER A 239 24.15 9.42 -22.66
C SER A 239 24.81 8.60 -23.79
N GLY A 240 24.82 7.28 -23.68
CA GLY A 240 25.47 6.35 -24.59
C GLY A 240 24.61 5.92 -25.78
N PRO A 241 24.97 4.82 -26.49
CA PRO A 241 24.28 4.36 -27.69
C PRO A 241 22.78 4.07 -27.52
N LEU A 242 22.33 3.74 -26.30
CA LEU A 242 20.92 3.47 -25.99
C LEU A 242 20.09 4.75 -25.79
N GLY A 243 20.71 5.92 -25.65
CA GLY A 243 20.04 7.17 -25.25
C GLY A 243 18.87 7.61 -26.14
N ALA A 244 18.91 7.31 -27.44
CA ALA A 244 17.80 7.60 -28.36
C ALA A 244 16.56 6.71 -28.14
N TYR A 245 16.72 5.56 -27.49
CA TYR A 245 15.67 4.58 -27.21
C TYR A 245 15.16 4.67 -25.77
N ILE A 246 16.00 5.11 -24.84
CA ILE A 246 15.60 5.48 -23.48
C ILE A 246 14.63 6.67 -23.55
N TYR A 247 13.59 6.64 -22.72
CA TYR A 247 12.51 7.64 -22.74
C TYR A 247 12.24 8.32 -21.39
N GLY A 248 12.61 7.67 -20.27
CA GLY A 248 12.37 8.14 -18.90
C GLY A 248 12.76 7.07 -17.87
N ASP A 249 12.54 7.35 -16.59
CA ASP A 249 12.93 6.47 -15.47
C ASP A 249 11.79 5.52 -15.05
N GLU A 250 12.01 4.67 -14.02
CA GLU A 250 11.05 3.64 -13.57
C GLU A 250 9.64 4.18 -13.25
N SER A 251 9.56 5.40 -12.73
CA SER A 251 8.31 6.08 -12.37
C SER A 251 7.56 6.70 -13.56
N GLU A 252 8.21 6.88 -14.71
CA GLU A 252 7.60 7.54 -15.87
C GLU A 252 6.91 6.56 -16.82
N SER A 253 5.85 7.03 -17.49
CA SER A 253 5.23 6.33 -18.63
C SER A 253 5.51 7.09 -19.94
N MET A 254 5.56 6.38 -21.06
CA MET A 254 5.75 7.00 -22.38
C MET A 254 4.70 8.11 -22.64
N ALA A 255 3.47 7.94 -22.14
CA ALA A 255 2.42 8.95 -22.24
C ALA A 255 2.69 10.19 -21.36
N GLN A 256 3.17 10.00 -20.12
CA GLN A 256 3.57 11.10 -19.22
C GLN A 256 4.66 11.97 -19.84
N VAL A 257 5.65 11.31 -20.45
CA VAL A 257 6.78 11.92 -21.16
C VAL A 257 6.31 12.71 -22.39
N VAL A 258 5.40 12.14 -23.22
CA VAL A 258 4.80 12.84 -24.37
C VAL A 258 3.95 14.04 -23.93
N VAL A 259 3.05 13.87 -22.96
CA VAL A 259 2.17 14.94 -22.47
C VAL A 259 2.97 16.10 -21.88
N ASN A 260 4.03 15.83 -21.14
CA ASN A 260 4.91 16.88 -20.62
C ASN A 260 5.62 17.63 -21.76
N LYS A 261 6.18 16.92 -22.75
CA LYS A 261 6.86 17.54 -23.91
C LYS A 261 5.90 18.34 -24.82
N LEU A 262 4.62 17.95 -24.89
CA LEU A 262 3.54 18.72 -25.54
C LEU A 262 3.21 19.99 -24.76
N LYS A 263 2.99 19.90 -23.44
CA LYS A 263 2.70 21.04 -22.56
C LYS A 263 3.80 22.10 -22.66
N THR A 264 5.07 21.70 -22.54
CA THR A 264 6.24 22.60 -22.63
C THR A 264 6.36 23.31 -23.99
N ARG A 265 5.80 22.73 -25.07
CA ARG A 265 5.80 23.33 -26.41
C ARG A 265 4.48 24.02 -26.79
N GLY A 266 3.46 23.97 -25.93
CA GLY A 266 2.12 24.49 -26.21
C GLY A 266 1.41 23.77 -27.36
N MET A 267 1.79 22.52 -27.67
CA MET A 267 1.29 21.76 -28.83
C MET A 267 0.15 20.81 -28.45
N LYS A 268 -0.78 20.60 -29.38
CA LYS A 268 -1.89 19.63 -29.22
C LYS A 268 -1.69 18.35 -30.03
N ILE A 269 -2.22 17.24 -29.51
CA ILE A 269 -2.25 15.91 -30.17
C ILE A 269 -3.69 15.40 -30.32
N SER A 270 -3.95 14.56 -31.33
CA SER A 270 -5.23 13.86 -31.51
C SER A 270 -5.05 12.47 -32.13
N THR A 271 -5.94 11.53 -31.82
CA THR A 271 -5.73 10.08 -32.02
C THR A 271 -6.87 9.38 -32.77
N ALA A 272 -6.56 8.68 -33.85
CA ALA A 272 -7.50 7.83 -34.58
C ALA A 272 -7.10 6.36 -34.47
N GLU A 273 -7.94 5.55 -33.81
CA GLU A 273 -7.57 4.22 -33.33
C GLU A 273 -8.53 3.14 -33.86
N SER A 274 -8.03 2.23 -34.71
CA SER A 274 -8.77 1.03 -35.11
C SER A 274 -8.39 -0.16 -34.21
N CYS A 275 -7.22 -0.79 -34.39
CA CYS A 275 -6.91 -2.04 -33.69
C CYS A 275 -6.55 -1.87 -32.20
N THR A 276 -5.99 -0.72 -31.82
CA THR A 276 -5.75 -0.35 -30.41
C THR A 276 -7.04 -0.02 -29.68
N GLY A 277 -8.05 0.51 -30.38
CA GLY A 277 -9.44 0.66 -29.91
C GLY A 277 -9.71 1.81 -28.93
N GLY A 278 -8.73 2.67 -28.65
CA GLY A 278 -8.82 3.76 -27.66
C GLY A 278 -7.64 3.79 -26.67
N LEU A 279 -6.76 2.77 -26.69
CA LEU A 279 -5.65 2.57 -25.75
C LEU A 279 -4.59 3.69 -25.78
N VAL A 280 -4.40 4.40 -26.89
CA VAL A 280 -3.50 5.58 -26.91
C VAL A 280 -4.18 6.77 -26.23
N SER A 281 -5.46 6.98 -26.54
CA SER A 281 -6.30 8.02 -25.96
C SER A 281 -6.42 7.86 -24.44
N GLU A 282 -6.67 6.62 -23.99
CA GLU A 282 -6.72 6.18 -22.60
C GLU A 282 -5.43 6.59 -21.85
N ARG A 283 -4.26 6.13 -22.31
CA ARG A 283 -2.95 6.45 -21.71
C ARG A 283 -2.63 7.94 -21.66
N ILE A 284 -3.05 8.69 -22.68
CA ILE A 284 -2.91 10.15 -22.66
C ILE A 284 -3.82 10.73 -21.57
N THR A 285 -5.07 10.27 -21.44
CA THR A 285 -6.01 10.76 -20.41
C THR A 285 -5.69 10.34 -18.99
N GLU A 286 -4.98 9.23 -18.77
CA GLU A 286 -4.46 8.83 -17.44
C GLU A 286 -3.48 9.86 -16.86
N VAL A 287 -2.76 10.59 -17.72
CA VAL A 287 -1.81 11.62 -17.30
C VAL A 287 -2.53 12.85 -16.76
N SER A 288 -2.14 13.29 -15.55
CA SER A 288 -2.73 14.48 -14.92
C SER A 288 -2.55 15.74 -15.78
N GLY A 289 -3.64 16.48 -15.97
CA GLY A 289 -3.67 17.69 -16.81
C GLY A 289 -3.44 17.44 -18.31
N SER A 290 -3.61 16.22 -18.80
CA SER A 290 -3.58 15.88 -20.24
C SER A 290 -4.59 16.66 -21.09
N SER A 291 -5.69 17.10 -20.49
CA SER A 291 -6.72 17.94 -21.12
C SER A 291 -6.23 19.29 -21.66
N SER A 292 -5.02 19.75 -21.32
CA SER A 292 -4.42 20.94 -21.95
C SER A 292 -3.73 20.66 -23.30
N VAL A 293 -3.52 19.39 -23.66
CA VAL A 293 -2.83 18.97 -24.90
C VAL A 293 -3.62 17.94 -25.72
N PHE A 294 -4.62 17.30 -25.13
CA PHE A 294 -5.45 16.27 -25.78
C PHE A 294 -6.93 16.56 -25.57
N GLU A 295 -7.62 16.92 -26.65
CA GLU A 295 -9.03 17.31 -26.66
C GLU A 295 -9.90 16.38 -27.53
N PHE A 296 -9.29 15.59 -28.43
CA PHE A 296 -10.03 14.85 -29.46
C PHE A 296 -9.37 13.51 -29.82
N GLY A 297 -10.19 12.44 -29.81
CA GLY A 297 -9.80 11.10 -30.23
C GLY A 297 -11.00 10.32 -30.79
N VAL A 298 -10.74 9.40 -31.73
CA VAL A 298 -11.75 8.67 -32.50
C VAL A 298 -11.40 7.18 -32.55
N SER A 299 -12.22 6.34 -31.92
CA SER A 299 -12.14 4.88 -32.07
C SER A 299 -12.76 4.46 -33.42
N ALA A 300 -11.96 4.51 -34.48
CA ALA A 300 -12.36 4.29 -35.87
C ALA A 300 -12.38 2.80 -36.24
N TYR A 301 -13.04 1.98 -35.42
CA TYR A 301 -13.04 0.51 -35.54
C TYR A 301 -13.76 -0.02 -36.79
N ALA A 302 -14.72 0.74 -37.34
CA ALA A 302 -15.46 0.42 -38.55
C ALA A 302 -15.15 1.41 -39.68
N ASP A 303 -15.16 0.94 -40.92
CA ASP A 303 -14.75 1.76 -42.06
C ASP A 303 -15.69 2.95 -42.31
N SER A 304 -16.98 2.84 -42.00
CA SER A 304 -17.90 3.99 -42.02
C SER A 304 -17.51 5.08 -41.02
N VAL A 305 -16.82 4.76 -39.92
CA VAL A 305 -16.30 5.78 -38.98
C VAL A 305 -15.05 6.46 -39.55
N LYS A 306 -14.21 5.71 -40.27
CA LYS A 306 -13.06 6.28 -41.01
C LYS A 306 -13.54 7.23 -42.11
N GLU A 307 -14.60 6.86 -42.83
CA GLU A 307 -15.26 7.70 -43.84
C GLU A 307 -15.95 8.93 -43.19
N GLU A 308 -16.90 8.73 -42.29
CA GLU A 308 -17.76 9.80 -41.74
C GLU A 308 -17.05 10.77 -40.78
N LYS A 309 -16.04 10.32 -40.02
CA LYS A 309 -15.41 11.11 -38.94
C LYS A 309 -13.99 11.54 -39.24
N LEU A 310 -13.28 10.81 -40.11
CA LEU A 310 -11.89 11.09 -40.47
C LEU A 310 -11.71 11.44 -41.95
N GLY A 311 -12.78 11.43 -42.77
CA GLY A 311 -12.72 11.79 -44.19
C GLY A 311 -11.94 10.80 -45.06
N VAL A 312 -11.64 9.59 -44.56
CA VAL A 312 -10.90 8.58 -45.31
C VAL A 312 -11.73 8.16 -46.52
N SER A 313 -11.14 8.26 -47.72
CA SER A 313 -11.91 8.02 -48.95
C SER A 313 -12.36 6.55 -49.07
N PRO A 314 -13.64 6.27 -49.40
CA PRO A 314 -14.10 4.91 -49.71
C PRO A 314 -13.34 4.28 -50.87
N LYS A 315 -12.79 5.10 -51.80
CA LYS A 315 -11.94 4.65 -52.91
C LYS A 315 -10.58 4.14 -52.40
N LEU A 316 -10.01 4.80 -51.39
CA LEU A 316 -8.74 4.42 -50.77
C LEU A 316 -8.92 3.09 -50.00
N ILE A 317 -9.96 2.98 -49.17
CA ILE A 317 -10.28 1.73 -48.46
C ILE A 317 -10.53 0.58 -49.46
N LYS A 318 -11.24 0.83 -50.56
CA LYS A 318 -11.45 -0.18 -51.61
C LYS A 318 -10.15 -0.58 -52.36
N GLN A 319 -9.19 0.32 -52.51
CA GLN A 319 -7.94 0.08 -53.25
C GLN A 319 -6.86 -0.59 -52.39
N PHE A 320 -6.70 -0.18 -51.14
CA PHE A 320 -5.60 -0.59 -50.27
C PHE A 320 -6.02 -1.44 -49.07
N THR A 321 -7.34 -1.62 -48.87
CA THR A 321 -8.02 -2.21 -47.70
C THR A 321 -7.93 -1.37 -46.42
N SER A 322 -8.86 -1.64 -45.51
CA SER A 322 -9.06 -1.03 -44.18
C SER A 322 -7.85 -1.05 -43.23
N VAL A 323 -6.83 -1.86 -43.55
CA VAL A 323 -5.58 -2.08 -42.78
C VAL A 323 -4.39 -1.86 -43.70
N SER A 324 -4.06 -0.59 -43.95
CA SER A 324 -2.98 -0.20 -44.86
C SER A 324 -2.25 1.05 -44.37
N GLU A 325 -1.08 1.30 -44.96
CA GLU A 325 -0.28 2.51 -44.73
C GLU A 325 -1.06 3.76 -45.14
N GLU A 326 -1.65 3.76 -46.33
CA GLU A 326 -2.46 4.86 -46.86
C GLU A 326 -3.68 5.13 -45.97
N THR A 327 -4.26 4.08 -45.37
CA THR A 327 -5.38 4.19 -44.42
C THR A 327 -4.92 4.77 -43.09
N ALA A 328 -3.76 4.37 -42.56
CA ALA A 328 -3.17 4.94 -41.35
C ALA A 328 -2.86 6.44 -41.54
N VAL A 329 -2.27 6.81 -42.68
CA VAL A 329 -2.00 8.20 -43.07
C VAL A 329 -3.28 9.04 -43.15
N ALA A 330 -4.31 8.53 -43.83
CA ALA A 330 -5.58 9.23 -43.95
C ALA A 330 -6.28 9.39 -42.59
N MET A 331 -6.19 8.39 -41.70
CA MET A 331 -6.70 8.48 -40.33
C MET A 331 -5.95 9.53 -39.49
N ALA A 332 -4.61 9.59 -39.59
CA ALA A 332 -3.79 10.57 -38.87
C ALA A 332 -4.09 12.01 -39.33
N ALA A 333 -4.11 12.24 -40.65
CA ALA A 333 -4.41 13.56 -41.22
C ALA A 333 -5.84 14.02 -40.88
N GLY A 334 -6.83 13.12 -41.00
CA GLY A 334 -8.22 13.40 -40.67
C GLY A 334 -8.42 13.76 -39.20
N VAL A 335 -7.76 13.07 -38.27
CA VAL A 335 -7.91 13.36 -36.83
C VAL A 335 -7.20 14.64 -36.41
N MET A 336 -6.07 14.99 -37.03
CA MET A 336 -5.39 16.27 -36.81
C MET A 336 -6.28 17.45 -37.21
N GLU A 337 -6.93 17.35 -38.38
CA GLU A 337 -7.82 18.39 -38.89
C GLU A 337 -9.06 18.57 -37.99
N GLN A 338 -9.74 17.47 -37.66
CA GLN A 338 -10.98 17.46 -36.87
C GLN A 338 -10.76 17.82 -35.39
N GLY A 339 -9.64 17.41 -34.80
CA GLY A 339 -9.23 17.76 -33.44
C GLY A 339 -8.54 19.12 -33.32
N HIS A 340 -8.32 19.83 -34.44
CA HIS A 340 -7.58 21.09 -34.52
C HIS A 340 -6.19 21.04 -33.86
N ALA A 341 -5.55 19.87 -33.93
CA ALA A 341 -4.28 19.58 -33.28
C ALA A 341 -3.05 19.96 -34.14
N ASP A 342 -1.87 19.91 -33.54
CA ASP A 342 -0.59 20.08 -34.24
C ASP A 342 0.02 18.74 -34.68
N ILE A 343 -0.34 17.66 -33.97
CA ILE A 343 0.06 16.27 -34.27
C ILE A 343 -1.18 15.39 -34.37
N GLY A 344 -1.33 14.68 -35.50
CA GLY A 344 -2.30 13.60 -35.65
C GLY A 344 -1.65 12.23 -35.56
N ILE A 345 -2.33 11.28 -34.94
CA ILE A 345 -1.94 9.86 -34.84
C ILE A 345 -3.02 8.99 -35.49
N GLY A 346 -2.64 8.00 -36.31
CA GLY A 346 -3.58 7.09 -36.98
C GLY A 346 -3.10 5.64 -36.93
N ILE A 347 -3.91 4.73 -36.38
CA ILE A 347 -3.52 3.33 -36.15
C ILE A 347 -4.54 2.36 -36.76
N THR A 348 -4.08 1.48 -37.65
CA THR A 348 -4.90 0.35 -38.17
C THR A 348 -4.08 -0.94 -38.30
N GLY A 349 -4.69 -2.09 -38.05
CA GLY A 349 -3.95 -3.34 -37.87
C GLY A 349 -4.84 -4.56 -37.59
N VAL A 350 -4.21 -5.73 -37.56
CA VAL A 350 -4.85 -7.02 -37.24
C VAL A 350 -4.32 -7.53 -35.90
N ALA A 351 -5.02 -7.21 -34.80
CA ALA A 351 -4.63 -7.65 -33.46
C ALA A 351 -5.06 -9.11 -33.13
N GLY A 352 -5.78 -9.79 -34.03
CA GLY A 352 -6.18 -11.19 -33.87
C GLY A 352 -7.44 -11.41 -33.01
N PRO A 353 -7.78 -12.68 -32.69
CA PRO A 353 -6.98 -13.89 -32.94
C PRO A 353 -6.97 -14.37 -34.40
N ASN A 354 -7.88 -13.88 -35.24
CA ASN A 354 -7.97 -14.25 -36.65
C ASN A 354 -7.34 -13.20 -37.57
N SER A 355 -6.93 -13.61 -38.77
CA SER A 355 -6.65 -12.71 -39.89
C SER A 355 -7.85 -11.83 -40.25
N ASP A 356 -7.63 -10.72 -40.96
CA ASP A 356 -8.73 -9.89 -41.45
C ASP A 356 -9.48 -10.51 -42.64
N ASN A 357 -10.61 -9.89 -43.03
CA ASN A 357 -11.44 -10.33 -44.16
C ASN A 357 -10.72 -10.28 -45.53
N ASN A 358 -9.51 -9.70 -45.60
CA ASN A 358 -8.66 -9.59 -46.79
C ASN A 358 -7.46 -10.57 -46.72
N GLY A 359 -7.39 -11.42 -45.69
CA GLY A 359 -6.31 -12.40 -45.48
C GLY A 359 -5.05 -11.84 -44.82
N LYS A 360 -5.06 -10.61 -44.29
CA LYS A 360 -3.88 -10.00 -43.65
C LYS A 360 -3.58 -10.67 -42.30
N PRO A 361 -2.31 -11.01 -42.02
CA PRO A 361 -1.94 -11.82 -40.87
C PRO A 361 -2.06 -11.05 -39.55
N VAL A 362 -2.33 -11.78 -38.47
CA VAL A 362 -2.27 -11.26 -37.10
C VAL A 362 -0.87 -10.72 -36.81
N GLY A 363 -0.82 -9.57 -36.12
CA GLY A 363 0.41 -8.86 -35.77
C GLY A 363 0.87 -7.84 -36.81
N LEU A 364 0.23 -7.75 -37.98
CA LEU A 364 0.43 -6.64 -38.93
C LEU A 364 -0.30 -5.38 -38.42
N VAL A 365 0.45 -4.32 -38.14
CA VAL A 365 -0.10 -3.01 -37.73
C VAL A 365 0.61 -1.87 -38.45
N TYR A 366 -0.12 -0.83 -38.80
CA TYR A 366 0.39 0.44 -39.32
C TYR A 366 0.09 1.55 -38.32
N VAL A 367 1.14 2.25 -37.88
CA VAL A 367 1.05 3.41 -36.99
C VAL A 367 1.57 4.62 -37.76
N SER A 368 0.71 5.61 -38.00
CA SER A 368 1.08 6.86 -38.66
C SER A 368 1.02 8.04 -37.68
N MET A 369 1.89 9.01 -37.92
CA MET A 369 1.89 10.33 -37.31
C MET A 369 2.00 11.38 -38.41
N CYS A 370 1.34 12.53 -38.25
CA CYS A 370 1.50 13.68 -39.15
C CYS A 370 1.54 15.00 -38.37
N ASP A 371 2.19 16.00 -38.96
CA ASP A 371 2.07 17.40 -38.57
C ASP A 371 1.67 18.26 -39.80
N LYS A 372 1.73 19.59 -39.68
CA LYS A 372 1.42 20.53 -40.77
C LYS A 372 2.49 20.59 -41.88
N LYS A 373 3.56 19.79 -41.81
CA LYS A 373 4.73 19.79 -42.71
C LYS A 373 5.01 18.42 -43.34
N GLY A 374 4.70 17.32 -42.64
CA GLY A 374 5.09 15.98 -43.02
C GLY A 374 4.23 14.87 -42.42
N VAL A 375 4.49 13.64 -42.89
CA VAL A 375 3.80 12.41 -42.50
C VAL A 375 4.84 11.31 -42.34
N TRP A 376 4.66 10.49 -41.32
CA TRP A 376 5.54 9.37 -40.96
C TRP A 376 4.68 8.13 -40.69
N VAL A 377 5.19 6.94 -41.04
CA VAL A 377 4.45 5.67 -40.86
C VAL A 377 5.42 4.56 -40.46
N LYS A 378 5.16 3.92 -39.31
CA LYS A 378 5.84 2.67 -38.93
C LYS A 378 4.91 1.49 -39.19
N ARG A 379 5.38 0.56 -40.03
CA ARG A 379 4.81 -0.78 -40.14
C ARG A 379 5.40 -1.67 -39.04
N LEU A 380 4.53 -2.42 -38.37
CA LEU A 380 4.88 -3.46 -37.40
C LEU A 380 4.45 -4.81 -37.98
N THR A 381 5.28 -5.84 -37.81
CA THR A 381 4.95 -7.23 -38.16
C THR A 381 5.32 -8.11 -36.96
N LEU A 382 4.43 -8.13 -35.96
CA LEU A 382 4.64 -8.82 -34.69
C LEU A 382 4.32 -10.31 -34.83
N ASN A 383 5.14 -11.19 -34.26
CA ASN A 383 4.91 -12.63 -34.31
C ASN A 383 3.77 -13.04 -33.36
N PRO A 384 2.63 -13.58 -33.85
CA PRO A 384 1.51 -14.00 -33.00
C PRO A 384 1.81 -15.22 -32.10
N GLN A 385 2.95 -15.89 -32.28
CA GLN A 385 3.46 -16.92 -31.36
C GLN A 385 4.22 -16.31 -30.16
N LYS A 386 4.84 -15.12 -30.30
CA LYS A 386 5.50 -14.39 -29.19
C LYS A 386 4.52 -13.42 -28.49
N TYR A 387 3.67 -12.76 -29.27
CA TYR A 387 2.82 -11.66 -28.80
C TYR A 387 1.34 -11.98 -28.97
N ASN A 388 0.61 -12.04 -27.84
CA ASN A 388 -0.84 -12.20 -27.85
C ASN A 388 -1.55 -10.91 -28.34
N ARG A 389 -2.89 -10.95 -28.48
CA ARG A 389 -3.72 -9.82 -28.93
C ARG A 389 -3.52 -8.54 -28.12
N GLU A 390 -3.27 -8.66 -26.83
CA GLU A 390 -3.11 -7.53 -25.92
C GLU A 390 -1.71 -6.93 -26.05
N ALA A 391 -0.67 -7.75 -26.06
CA ALA A 391 0.70 -7.32 -26.36
C ALA A 391 0.81 -6.62 -27.73
N ILE A 392 0.13 -7.12 -28.76
CA ILE A 392 0.06 -6.46 -30.09
C ILE A 392 -0.56 -5.07 -30.00
N ARG A 393 -1.60 -4.87 -29.18
CA ARG A 393 -2.21 -3.55 -28.93
C ARG A 393 -1.28 -2.65 -28.10
N ASN A 394 -0.61 -3.22 -27.10
CA ASN A 394 0.34 -2.52 -26.22
C ASN A 394 1.49 -1.92 -27.02
N ILE A 395 2.17 -2.74 -27.82
CA ILE A 395 3.31 -2.35 -28.66
C ILE A 395 2.89 -1.34 -29.74
N ALA A 396 1.70 -1.47 -30.32
CA ALA A 396 1.17 -0.49 -31.26
C ALA A 396 0.89 0.88 -30.60
N ALA A 397 0.34 0.89 -29.38
CA ALA A 397 0.09 2.12 -28.64
C ALA A 397 1.38 2.81 -28.19
N LEU A 398 2.35 2.05 -27.68
CA LEU A 398 3.69 2.54 -27.34
C LEU A 398 4.43 3.09 -28.57
N THR A 399 4.32 2.43 -29.73
CA THR A 399 4.91 2.91 -30.99
C THR A 399 4.38 4.29 -31.38
N ALA A 400 3.09 4.55 -31.22
CA ALA A 400 2.51 5.86 -31.52
C ALA A 400 3.02 6.95 -30.58
N LEU A 401 3.16 6.64 -29.29
CA LEU A 401 3.68 7.57 -28.29
C LEU A 401 5.19 7.82 -28.47
N ASP A 402 6.00 6.80 -28.78
CA ASP A 402 7.44 6.97 -29.08
C ASP A 402 7.68 7.76 -30.38
N MET A 403 6.83 7.58 -31.40
CA MET A 403 6.87 8.44 -32.60
C MET A 403 6.63 9.91 -32.25
N ALA A 404 5.63 10.21 -31.42
CA ALA A 404 5.39 11.57 -30.92
C ALA A 404 6.55 12.09 -30.05
N ARG A 405 7.09 11.27 -29.15
CA ARG A 405 8.25 11.61 -28.30
C ARG A 405 9.46 11.99 -29.14
N ARG A 406 9.87 11.14 -30.09
CA ARG A 406 11.06 11.39 -30.94
C ARG A 406 10.93 12.65 -31.78
N TYR A 407 9.74 12.90 -32.33
CA TYR A 407 9.43 14.15 -33.04
C TYR A 407 9.57 15.37 -32.12
N LEU A 408 9.00 15.31 -30.90
CA LEU A 408 9.07 16.40 -29.94
C LEU A 408 10.52 16.66 -29.49
N ASP A 409 11.31 15.62 -29.26
CA ASP A 409 12.71 15.72 -28.82
C ASP A 409 13.71 16.07 -29.94
N SER A 410 13.26 16.26 -31.18
CA SER A 410 14.12 16.47 -32.36
C SER A 410 15.18 15.37 -32.55
N LEU A 411 14.94 14.19 -31.98
CA LEU A 411 15.73 13.00 -32.26
C LEU A 411 15.57 12.63 -33.75
N PRO A 412 16.52 11.89 -34.35
CA PRO A 412 16.28 11.27 -35.64
C PRO A 412 15.04 10.38 -35.54
N ILE A 413 13.94 10.87 -36.12
CA ILE A 413 12.84 10.03 -36.56
C ILE A 413 13.43 9.05 -37.62
N LEU A 414 12.74 7.94 -37.85
CA LEU A 414 12.99 6.98 -38.95
C LEU A 414 14.19 6.00 -38.74
N PRO A 415 13.91 4.70 -38.69
CA PRO A 415 14.74 3.68 -39.35
C PRO A 415 14.60 3.77 -40.89
N PRO A 416 15.50 3.16 -41.68
CA PRO A 416 15.62 3.40 -43.13
C PRO A 416 14.42 3.03 -44.02
N GLU A 417 13.37 2.40 -43.48
CA GLU A 417 12.18 1.98 -44.21
C GLU A 417 11.11 3.08 -44.33
N MET A 418 11.15 4.12 -43.48
CA MET A 418 10.23 5.25 -43.61
C MET A 418 10.70 6.19 -44.73
N VAL A 419 10.32 5.86 -45.96
CA VAL A 419 10.47 6.79 -47.09
C VAL A 419 9.68 8.06 -46.77
N PRO A 420 10.25 9.28 -46.90
CA PRO A 420 9.43 10.49 -46.96
C PRO A 420 8.51 10.33 -48.17
N PHE A 421 7.19 10.17 -47.96
CA PHE A 421 6.29 9.73 -49.02
C PHE A 421 6.44 10.63 -50.24
N SER A 422 6.98 10.05 -51.33
CA SER A 422 7.53 10.85 -52.40
C SER A 422 6.45 11.66 -53.08
N LEU A 423 6.57 12.98 -53.06
CA LEU A 423 5.74 13.92 -53.82
C LEU A 423 6.02 13.87 -55.35
N GLY A 424 6.50 12.72 -55.83
CA GLY A 424 6.56 12.36 -57.23
C GLY A 424 5.18 12.35 -57.86
N SER A 425 4.89 13.42 -58.61
CA SER A 425 3.75 13.56 -59.52
C SER A 425 2.33 13.47 -58.93
N THR A 426 2.07 13.92 -57.69
CA THR A 426 0.74 14.47 -57.34
C THR A 426 0.77 15.51 -56.21
N LYS A 427 0.35 16.75 -56.50
CA LYS A 427 0.17 17.85 -55.52
C LYS A 427 -1.03 17.67 -54.57
N SER A 428 -1.51 16.44 -54.38
CA SER A 428 -2.92 16.18 -54.10
C SER A 428 -3.16 14.90 -53.29
N TYR A 429 -2.90 14.97 -51.98
CA TYR A 429 -3.55 14.10 -50.99
C TYR A 429 -4.05 14.90 -49.78
N VAL A 430 -3.20 15.66 -49.09
CA VAL A 430 -3.64 16.69 -48.13
C VAL A 430 -4.57 17.71 -48.83
N HIS A 431 -4.18 18.18 -50.02
CA HIS A 431 -5.06 18.97 -50.87
C HIS A 431 -6.16 18.15 -51.59
N ALA A 432 -6.11 16.81 -51.64
CA ALA A 432 -7.21 16.02 -52.22
C ALA A 432 -8.41 15.96 -51.28
N ALA A 433 -8.19 15.82 -49.96
CA ALA A 433 -9.27 15.89 -48.98
C ALA A 433 -9.96 17.27 -49.02
N ALA A 434 -9.17 18.35 -49.05
CA ALA A 434 -9.68 19.70 -49.19
C ALA A 434 -10.37 19.95 -50.55
N ALA A 435 -9.80 19.48 -51.67
CA ALA A 435 -10.39 19.65 -52.99
C ALA A 435 -11.64 18.79 -53.22
N ALA A 436 -11.74 17.60 -52.61
CA ALA A 436 -12.94 16.77 -52.66
C ALA A 436 -14.11 17.42 -51.91
N ARG A 437 -13.84 18.14 -50.81
CA ARG A 437 -14.81 19.04 -50.16
C ARG A 437 -15.19 20.19 -51.08
N ALA A 438 -14.21 20.94 -51.59
CA ALA A 438 -14.45 22.09 -52.46
C ALA A 438 -15.25 21.75 -53.73
N GLN A 439 -15.04 20.56 -54.32
CA GLN A 439 -15.81 20.09 -55.48
C GLN A 439 -17.26 19.69 -55.15
N TYR A 440 -17.58 19.32 -53.90
CA TYR A 440 -18.96 19.10 -53.45
C TYR A 440 -19.65 20.44 -53.11
N GLU A 441 -18.94 21.35 -52.43
CA GLU A 441 -19.49 22.66 -52.03
C GLU A 441 -19.80 23.58 -53.24
N THR A 442 -19.15 23.36 -54.39
CA THR A 442 -19.40 24.10 -55.64
C THR A 442 -20.62 23.65 -56.46
N GLU A 443 -21.23 22.48 -56.19
CA GLU A 443 -22.47 22.09 -56.88
C GLU A 443 -23.75 22.47 -56.09
N GLU A 444 -23.68 22.61 -54.76
CA GLU A 444 -24.89 22.82 -53.93
C GLU A 444 -25.16 24.28 -53.53
N THR A 445 -24.21 25.21 -53.69
CA THR A 445 -24.42 26.66 -53.44
C THR A 445 -24.72 27.48 -54.70
N GLY A 446 -25.26 26.81 -55.73
CA GLY A 446 -25.61 27.40 -57.03
C GLY A 446 -26.89 28.23 -57.10
N LEU A 447 -27.70 28.35 -56.02
CA LEU A 447 -28.83 29.29 -55.99
C LEU A 447 -29.30 29.67 -54.56
N LEU A 448 -28.87 30.84 -54.07
CA LEU A 448 -29.55 31.56 -52.98
C LEU A 448 -29.91 32.98 -53.45
N SER A 449 -31.21 33.26 -53.55
CA SER A 449 -31.76 34.62 -53.42
C SER A 449 -33.17 34.54 -52.82
N GLU A 450 -33.53 35.55 -52.03
CA GLU A 450 -34.57 35.41 -51.00
C GLU A 450 -35.96 35.96 -51.36
N LYS A 451 -36.91 35.71 -50.44
CA LYS A 451 -38.14 36.48 -50.12
C LYS A 451 -39.39 36.24 -50.99
N PRO A 452 -40.61 36.56 -50.47
CA PRO A 452 -40.98 36.83 -49.06
C PRO A 452 -42.13 35.94 -48.55
N VAL A 453 -42.41 36.05 -47.24
CA VAL A 453 -43.59 35.46 -46.58
C VAL A 453 -44.87 36.22 -46.98
N GLN A 454 -45.90 35.50 -47.45
CA GLN A 454 -47.26 35.64 -46.93
C GLN A 454 -48.16 34.43 -47.28
N THR A 455 -49.08 34.11 -46.37
CA THR A 455 -50.04 32.99 -46.45
C THR A 455 -51.35 33.40 -47.13
N LEU A 456 -52.11 32.43 -47.69
CA LEU A 456 -53.51 32.16 -47.30
C LEU A 456 -54.20 30.97 -48.02
N GLU A 457 -54.71 30.05 -47.20
CA GLU A 457 -55.99 29.30 -47.27
C GLU A 457 -56.43 28.32 -48.42
N ARG A 458 -57.27 27.35 -47.97
CA ARG A 458 -58.37 26.62 -48.66
C ARG A 458 -58.14 25.38 -49.57
N GLN A 459 -58.07 24.24 -48.87
CA GLN A 459 -59.08 23.14 -48.84
C GLN A 459 -59.51 22.33 -50.09
N LYS A 460 -59.62 21.01 -49.82
CA LYS A 460 -60.58 19.98 -50.32
C LYS A 460 -60.31 19.25 -51.64
N GLY A 461 -59.83 18.00 -51.49
CA GLY A 461 -60.14 16.82 -52.31
C GLY A 461 -60.50 15.63 -51.41
N ARG A 462 -61.28 14.64 -51.85
CA ARG A 462 -61.74 13.48 -51.03
C ARG A 462 -61.03 12.16 -51.41
N PRO A 463 -61.00 11.15 -50.50
CA PRO A 463 -60.04 10.04 -50.58
C PRO A 463 -60.55 8.76 -51.27
N GLY A 464 -59.61 7.96 -51.80
CA GLY A 464 -59.79 6.54 -52.11
C GLY A 464 -59.42 5.63 -50.92
N LYS A 465 -60.04 4.45 -50.82
CA LYS A 465 -59.80 3.46 -49.76
C LYS A 465 -58.73 2.44 -50.15
N MET A 466 -57.90 2.03 -49.18
CA MET A 466 -57.21 0.73 -49.16
C MET A 466 -57.23 0.12 -47.73
N PRO A 467 -56.92 -1.17 -47.53
CA PRO A 467 -57.74 -2.02 -46.64
C PRO A 467 -57.60 -1.84 -45.13
N LYS A 468 -58.62 -2.35 -44.41
CA LYS A 468 -58.52 -2.68 -42.99
C LYS A 468 -57.55 -3.85 -42.78
N GLY A 469 -56.33 -3.56 -42.35
CA GLY A 469 -55.51 -4.49 -41.57
C GLY A 469 -55.66 -4.17 -40.07
N GLU A 470 -55.73 -5.19 -39.22
CA GLU A 470 -55.90 -4.99 -37.77
C GLU A 470 -54.70 -4.26 -37.17
N LYS A 471 -54.96 -3.16 -36.44
CA LYS A 471 -53.90 -2.45 -35.73
C LYS A 471 -53.49 -3.25 -34.50
N LYS A 472 -52.37 -3.98 -34.59
CA LYS A 472 -51.67 -4.57 -33.43
C LYS A 472 -51.58 -3.53 -32.29
N PRO A 473 -51.81 -3.92 -31.02
CA PRO A 473 -51.82 -2.98 -29.89
C PRO A 473 -50.47 -2.27 -29.72
N LEU A 474 -50.51 -1.04 -29.20
CA LEU A 474 -49.34 -0.15 -29.07
C LEU A 474 -48.14 -0.81 -28.39
N PHE A 475 -48.36 -1.53 -27.29
CA PHE A 475 -47.32 -2.27 -26.58
C PHE A 475 -46.63 -3.32 -27.47
N ARG A 476 -47.39 -4.04 -28.31
CA ARG A 476 -46.83 -5.02 -29.25
C ARG A 476 -46.00 -4.35 -30.35
N ARG A 477 -46.38 -3.15 -30.80
CA ARG A 477 -45.55 -2.36 -31.72
C ARG A 477 -44.26 -1.85 -31.07
N PHE A 478 -44.31 -1.46 -29.80
CA PHE A 478 -43.13 -1.06 -29.04
C PHE A 478 -42.17 -2.24 -28.86
N VAL A 479 -42.68 -3.42 -28.47
CA VAL A 479 -41.87 -4.65 -28.36
C VAL A 479 -41.30 -5.09 -29.71
N GLU A 480 -42.11 -5.09 -30.79
CA GLU A 480 -41.65 -5.41 -32.16
C GLU A 480 -40.65 -4.38 -32.72
N TYR A 481 -40.51 -3.19 -32.10
CA TYR A 481 -39.52 -2.17 -32.45
C TYR A 481 -38.24 -2.27 -31.60
N MET A 482 -38.37 -2.42 -30.28
CA MET A 482 -37.24 -2.44 -29.33
C MET A 482 -36.50 -3.77 -29.30
N PHE A 483 -37.19 -4.90 -29.51
CA PHE A 483 -36.62 -6.24 -29.38
C PHE A 483 -36.58 -6.97 -30.73
N PRO A 484 -35.57 -7.82 -30.99
CA PRO A 484 -35.56 -8.68 -32.16
C PRO A 484 -36.78 -9.60 -32.24
N VAL A 485 -37.42 -9.67 -33.41
CA VAL A 485 -38.61 -10.50 -33.66
C VAL A 485 -38.45 -11.34 -34.92
N LYS A 486 -39.10 -12.51 -34.92
CA LYS A 486 -38.98 -13.53 -35.99
C LYS A 486 -39.49 -12.97 -37.33
N GLY A 487 -38.56 -12.62 -38.21
CA GLY A 487 -38.82 -11.94 -39.49
C GLY A 487 -38.00 -10.66 -39.70
N ASP A 488 -37.33 -10.13 -38.67
CA ASP A 488 -36.32 -9.08 -38.84
C ASP A 488 -35.15 -9.55 -39.71
N THR A 489 -34.62 -8.67 -40.56
CA THR A 489 -33.33 -8.89 -41.25
C THR A 489 -32.16 -8.84 -40.27
N GLY A 490 -31.03 -9.47 -40.60
CA GLY A 490 -29.84 -9.47 -39.73
C GLY A 490 -29.37 -8.07 -39.31
N LYS A 491 -29.49 -7.07 -40.19
CA LYS A 491 -29.21 -5.65 -39.87
C LYS A 491 -30.19 -5.08 -38.85
N GLN A 492 -31.48 -5.43 -38.92
CA GLN A 492 -32.48 -5.00 -37.94
C GLN A 492 -32.31 -5.69 -36.59
N VAL A 493 -31.99 -7.00 -36.57
CA VAL A 493 -31.64 -7.73 -35.34
C VAL A 493 -30.43 -7.07 -34.65
N PHE A 494 -29.34 -6.84 -35.40
CA PHE A 494 -28.15 -6.18 -34.89
C PHE A 494 -28.44 -4.77 -34.33
N LEU A 495 -29.15 -3.93 -35.08
CA LEU A 495 -29.47 -2.57 -34.64
C LEU A 495 -30.33 -2.55 -33.37
N LYS A 496 -31.32 -3.44 -33.23
CA LYS A 496 -32.14 -3.55 -32.00
C LYS A 496 -31.32 -4.02 -30.81
N ILE A 497 -30.44 -5.02 -30.99
CA ILE A 497 -29.52 -5.47 -29.93
C ILE A 497 -28.58 -4.32 -29.53
N LEU A 498 -28.01 -3.59 -30.49
CA LEU A 498 -27.16 -2.44 -30.21
C LEU A 498 -27.92 -1.33 -29.48
N SER A 499 -29.17 -1.02 -29.85
CA SER A 499 -30.01 -0.06 -29.12
C SER A 499 -30.32 -0.51 -27.69
N LEU A 500 -30.53 -1.80 -27.44
CA LEU A 500 -30.70 -2.34 -26.09
C LEU A 500 -29.41 -2.25 -25.26
N VAL A 501 -28.25 -2.57 -25.85
CA VAL A 501 -26.94 -2.43 -25.18
C VAL A 501 -26.64 -0.96 -24.86
N LEU A 502 -26.87 -0.04 -25.80
CA LEU A 502 -26.71 1.40 -25.55
C LEU A 502 -27.69 1.93 -24.51
N ALA A 503 -28.93 1.42 -24.46
CA ALA A 503 -29.88 1.75 -23.40
C ALA A 503 -29.42 1.25 -22.02
N VAL A 504 -28.85 0.04 -21.93
CA VAL A 504 -28.26 -0.48 -20.68
C VAL A 504 -27.05 0.35 -20.25
N ILE A 505 -26.15 0.71 -21.16
CA ILE A 505 -24.99 1.58 -20.87
C ILE A 505 -25.46 2.98 -20.42
N PHE A 506 -26.45 3.57 -21.09
CA PHE A 506 -27.02 4.86 -20.71
C PHE A 506 -27.68 4.80 -19.32
N ILE A 507 -28.45 3.75 -19.03
CA ILE A 507 -29.04 3.54 -17.70
C ILE A 507 -27.95 3.36 -16.65
N ALA A 508 -26.91 2.56 -16.90
CA ALA A 508 -25.80 2.38 -15.97
C ALA A 508 -25.05 3.70 -15.69
N ALA A 509 -24.76 4.50 -16.72
CA ALA A 509 -24.13 5.81 -16.57
C ALA A 509 -25.03 6.81 -15.83
N ALA A 510 -26.33 6.87 -16.17
CA ALA A 510 -27.30 7.72 -15.50
C ALA A 510 -27.51 7.32 -14.02
N SER A 511 -27.54 6.01 -13.72
CA SER A 511 -27.58 5.48 -12.36
C SER A 511 -26.30 5.77 -11.59
N TYR A 512 -25.11 5.68 -12.22
CA TYR A 512 -23.84 6.03 -11.58
C TYR A 512 -23.75 7.53 -11.27
N ILE A 513 -24.14 8.40 -12.20
CA ILE A 513 -24.20 9.86 -12.00
C ILE A 513 -25.25 10.20 -10.93
N GLY A 514 -26.44 9.59 -11.00
CA GLY A 514 -27.49 9.74 -10.00
C GLY A 514 -27.06 9.29 -8.61
N TYR A 515 -26.31 8.19 -8.51
CA TYR A 515 -25.68 7.74 -7.27
C TYR A 515 -24.58 8.69 -6.79
N TYR A 516 -23.76 9.24 -7.70
CA TYR A 516 -22.66 10.15 -7.36
C TYR A 516 -23.15 11.48 -6.76
N TYR A 517 -24.19 12.08 -7.35
CA TYR A 517 -24.78 13.32 -6.82
C TYR A 517 -25.80 13.04 -5.71
N GLY A 518 -26.54 11.94 -5.79
CA GLY A 518 -27.47 11.50 -4.74
C GLY A 518 -26.76 11.20 -3.42
N SER A 519 -25.62 10.49 -3.44
CA SER A 519 -24.82 10.26 -2.23
C SER A 519 -24.24 11.56 -1.64
N ALA A 520 -23.83 12.52 -2.47
CA ALA A 520 -23.41 13.84 -1.97
C ALA A 520 -24.55 14.59 -1.26
N TYR A 521 -25.75 14.58 -1.85
CA TYR A 521 -26.93 15.22 -1.27
C TYR A 521 -27.40 14.52 0.01
N LEU A 522 -27.47 13.18 0.01
CA LEU A 522 -27.85 12.39 1.17
C LEU A 522 -26.85 12.57 2.32
N ASN A 523 -25.55 12.59 2.05
CA ASN A 523 -24.53 12.89 3.06
C ASN A 523 -24.74 14.28 3.68
N LYS A 524 -25.10 15.28 2.86
CA LYS A 524 -25.39 16.62 3.37
C LYS A 524 -26.64 16.64 4.24
N VAL A 525 -27.75 16.04 3.81
CA VAL A 525 -28.98 15.96 4.62
C VAL A 525 -28.73 15.23 5.94
N GLN A 526 -28.00 14.11 5.90
CA GLN A 526 -27.61 13.36 7.09
C GLN A 526 -26.71 14.18 8.04
N LEU A 527 -25.80 14.99 7.50
CA LEU A 527 -24.96 15.90 8.28
C LEU A 527 -25.77 17.06 8.88
N ASP A 528 -26.68 17.67 8.11
CA ASP A 528 -27.58 18.73 8.57
C ASP A 528 -28.50 18.19 9.69
N ASP A 529 -29.09 16.99 9.53
CA ASP A 529 -29.84 16.28 10.56
C ASP A 529 -29.02 16.10 11.85
N LEU A 530 -27.79 15.57 11.74
CA LEU A 530 -26.88 15.39 12.88
C LEU A 530 -26.53 16.73 13.56
N ASN A 531 -26.34 17.79 12.77
CA ASN A 531 -26.07 19.14 13.29
C ASN A 531 -27.26 19.72 14.06
N THR A 532 -28.51 19.29 13.81
CA THR A 532 -29.66 19.68 14.65
C THR A 532 -29.75 18.94 15.99
N LEU A 533 -29.00 17.85 16.19
CA LEU A 533 -29.03 17.10 17.44
C LEU A 533 -28.10 17.69 18.51
N TYR A 534 -27.10 18.48 18.11
CA TYR A 534 -26.19 19.12 19.05
C TYR A 534 -26.92 20.17 19.90
N GLY A 535 -26.77 20.10 21.22
CA GLY A 535 -27.54 20.92 22.15
C GLY A 535 -28.97 20.41 22.43
N THR A 536 -29.27 19.13 22.12
CA THR A 536 -30.62 18.57 22.28
C THR A 536 -30.65 17.19 22.95
N GLY A 537 -31.85 16.81 23.39
CA GLY A 537 -32.15 15.52 24.02
C GLY A 537 -32.02 15.53 25.55
N SER A 538 -32.18 14.35 26.13
CA SER A 538 -31.87 14.05 27.54
C SER A 538 -30.74 13.02 27.57
N THR A 539 -29.96 13.00 28.65
CA THR A 539 -28.87 12.04 28.82
C THR A 539 -29.38 10.58 28.70
N PRO A 540 -28.85 9.77 27.77
CA PRO A 540 -29.25 8.36 27.63
C PRO A 540 -28.70 7.50 28.78
N GLU A 541 -29.25 6.31 28.94
CA GLU A 541 -28.70 5.32 29.86
C GLU A 541 -27.26 4.94 29.45
N GLY A 542 -26.33 4.96 30.41
CA GLY A 542 -24.89 4.78 30.16
C GLY A 542 -24.15 6.02 29.65
N TYR A 543 -24.77 7.20 29.62
CA TYR A 543 -24.07 8.45 29.31
C TYR A 543 -22.99 8.77 30.38
N PRO A 544 -21.75 9.11 30.00
CA PRO A 544 -20.70 9.46 30.96
C PRO A 544 -21.06 10.72 31.77
N SER A 545 -20.85 10.67 33.08
CA SER A 545 -21.20 11.77 34.00
C SER A 545 -20.27 12.99 33.91
N ASP A 546 -19.16 12.87 33.19
CA ASP A 546 -18.21 13.95 32.89
C ASP A 546 -18.44 14.57 31.49
N TYR A 547 -19.47 14.13 30.76
CA TYR A 547 -19.85 14.69 29.46
C TYR A 547 -20.93 15.77 29.62
N ILE A 548 -20.79 16.90 28.90
CA ILE A 548 -21.78 17.98 28.89
C ILE A 548 -23.06 17.56 28.13
N GLU A 549 -24.23 18.03 28.59
CA GLU A 549 -25.53 17.57 28.08
C GLU A 549 -25.74 17.81 26.58
N ASP A 550 -25.06 18.80 25.97
CA ASP A 550 -25.19 19.13 24.54
C ASP A 550 -24.87 17.95 23.59
N PHE A 551 -24.14 16.94 24.06
CA PHE A 551 -23.79 15.74 23.27
C PHE A 551 -24.77 14.56 23.46
N ALA A 552 -25.79 14.67 24.32
CA ALA A 552 -26.67 13.55 24.67
C ALA A 552 -27.33 12.87 23.47
N ALA A 553 -28.02 13.63 22.60
CA ALA A 553 -28.68 13.07 21.42
C ALA A 553 -27.70 12.55 20.34
N LEU A 554 -26.48 13.10 20.27
CA LEU A 554 -25.42 12.60 19.39
C LEU A 554 -24.84 11.28 19.90
N TYR A 555 -24.52 11.21 21.19
CA TYR A 555 -23.99 10.00 21.85
C TYR A 555 -24.99 8.84 21.79
N ALA A 556 -26.29 9.12 21.94
CA ALA A 556 -27.37 8.15 21.76
C ALA A 556 -27.43 7.54 20.35
N LYS A 557 -26.86 8.21 19.33
CA LYS A 557 -26.68 7.66 17.97
C LYS A 557 -25.30 7.03 17.77
N ASN A 558 -24.23 7.61 18.31
CA ASN A 558 -22.88 7.06 18.25
C ASN A 558 -22.02 7.49 19.47
N GLN A 559 -21.64 6.51 20.29
CA GLN A 559 -20.84 6.69 21.51
C GLN A 559 -19.39 7.14 21.23
N ASP A 560 -18.94 7.01 19.98
CA ASP A 560 -17.62 7.43 19.51
C ASP A 560 -17.51 8.95 19.33
N VAL A 561 -18.59 9.71 19.48
CA VAL A 561 -18.56 11.18 19.46
C VAL A 561 -17.69 11.72 20.60
N LYS A 562 -16.82 12.70 20.30
CA LYS A 562 -15.89 13.32 21.25
C LYS A 562 -15.83 14.84 21.15
N ALA A 563 -16.23 15.43 20.02
CA ALA A 563 -16.35 16.88 19.86
C ALA A 563 -17.41 17.27 18.82
N PHE A 564 -17.65 18.56 18.68
CA PHE A 564 -18.46 19.19 17.64
C PHE A 564 -17.70 20.42 17.15
N ILE A 565 -17.49 20.51 15.83
CA ILE A 565 -16.74 21.58 15.18
C ILE A 565 -17.65 22.47 14.35
N GLU A 566 -17.46 23.78 14.45
CA GLU A 566 -18.14 24.78 13.63
C GLU A 566 -17.21 25.96 13.33
N ILE A 567 -17.08 26.33 12.05
CA ILE A 567 -16.45 27.58 11.61
C ILE A 567 -17.56 28.48 11.05
N ALA A 568 -17.96 29.48 11.84
CA ALA A 568 -19.14 30.28 11.59
C ALA A 568 -19.10 30.97 10.21
N GLY A 569 -20.19 30.84 9.44
CA GLY A 569 -20.31 31.35 8.08
C GLY A 569 -19.76 30.43 6.98
N THR A 570 -19.15 29.30 7.34
CA THR A 570 -18.65 28.29 6.38
C THR A 570 -19.53 27.03 6.35
N GLY A 571 -19.23 26.10 5.45
CA GLY A 571 -19.80 24.74 5.44
C GLY A 571 -19.15 23.76 6.43
N VAL A 572 -18.12 24.17 7.19
CA VAL A 572 -17.46 23.32 8.19
C VAL A 572 -18.29 23.32 9.48
N LYS A 573 -19.31 22.46 9.54
CA LYS A 573 -20.14 22.20 10.73
C LYS A 573 -20.45 20.71 10.85
N SER A 574 -19.97 20.05 11.92
CA SER A 574 -20.06 18.59 12.05
C SER A 574 -19.83 18.08 13.48
N PRO A 575 -20.48 17.00 13.93
CA PRO A 575 -19.99 16.20 15.04
C PRO A 575 -18.69 15.48 14.66
N VAL A 576 -17.78 15.35 15.63
CA VAL A 576 -16.44 14.79 15.47
C VAL A 576 -16.28 13.56 16.37
N VAL A 577 -15.79 12.47 15.79
CA VAL A 577 -15.69 11.15 16.42
C VAL A 577 -14.23 10.74 16.69
N GLN A 578 -14.01 9.65 17.43
CA GLN A 578 -12.68 9.07 17.63
C GLN A 578 -12.76 7.54 17.66
N ALA A 579 -11.79 6.86 17.05
CA ALA A 579 -11.64 5.41 17.05
C ALA A 579 -10.29 5.00 17.64
N GLY A 580 -10.01 3.69 17.73
CA GLY A 580 -8.71 3.15 18.16
C GLY A 580 -7.60 3.24 17.09
N ASP A 581 -7.91 3.83 15.94
CA ASP A 581 -7.04 4.02 14.77
C ASP A 581 -7.49 5.26 13.98
N ASN A 582 -6.72 5.65 12.96
CA ASN A 582 -7.00 6.80 12.08
C ASN A 582 -7.69 6.43 10.75
N ASP A 583 -8.04 5.16 10.52
CA ASP A 583 -8.57 4.65 9.25
C ASP A 583 -10.08 4.38 9.31
N TYR A 584 -10.60 4.05 10.49
CA TYR A 584 -11.98 3.60 10.69
C TYR A 584 -13.00 4.60 10.17
N TYR A 585 -12.87 5.88 10.53
CA TYR A 585 -13.76 6.95 10.09
C TYR A 585 -13.33 7.64 8.80
N LEU A 586 -12.16 7.29 8.25
CA LEU A 586 -11.69 7.82 6.95
C LEU A 586 -12.61 7.40 5.79
N ARG A 587 -13.36 6.30 5.92
CA ARG A 587 -14.38 5.84 4.94
C ARG A 587 -15.71 5.46 5.57
N ARG A 588 -16.05 6.03 6.74
CA ARG A 588 -17.34 5.79 7.43
C ARG A 588 -17.99 7.08 7.90
N ASP A 589 -19.31 7.11 7.93
CA ASP A 589 -20.09 8.22 8.48
C ASP A 589 -20.33 8.07 10.00
N PHE A 590 -21.11 9.01 10.58
CA PHE A 590 -21.49 8.97 11.99
C PHE A 590 -22.25 7.71 12.43
N THR A 591 -22.90 7.00 11.50
CA THR A 591 -23.62 5.73 11.77
C THR A 591 -22.71 4.50 11.63
N LYS A 592 -21.42 4.71 11.34
CA LYS A 592 -20.39 3.70 11.04
C LYS A 592 -20.63 2.93 9.73
N ALA A 593 -21.58 3.40 8.90
CA ALA A 593 -21.80 2.88 7.56
C ALA A 593 -20.71 3.37 6.59
N HIS A 594 -20.38 2.60 5.55
CA HIS A 594 -19.36 2.99 4.58
C HIS A 594 -19.82 4.21 3.77
N ASN A 595 -19.04 5.29 3.85
CA ASN A 595 -19.33 6.56 3.20
C ASN A 595 -18.04 7.17 2.62
N ARG A 596 -18.09 7.58 1.35
CA ARG A 596 -16.93 8.12 0.63
C ARG A 596 -16.41 9.44 1.21
N HIS A 597 -17.31 10.24 1.80
CA HIS A 597 -17.01 11.52 2.45
C HIS A 597 -16.35 11.33 3.81
N GLY A 598 -16.51 10.16 4.44
CA GLY A 598 -16.13 9.93 5.83
C GLY A 598 -16.90 10.83 6.80
N ILE A 599 -16.26 11.15 7.92
CA ILE A 599 -16.69 12.17 8.90
C ILE A 599 -15.43 12.74 9.58
N PRO A 600 -15.40 13.97 10.11
CA PRO A 600 -14.21 14.46 10.82
C PRO A 600 -13.93 13.62 12.07
N PHE A 601 -12.67 13.25 12.28
CA PHE A 601 -12.28 12.40 13.40
C PHE A 601 -10.99 12.88 14.08
N ILE A 602 -10.92 12.69 15.39
CA ILE A 602 -9.75 13.01 16.21
C ILE A 602 -8.72 11.89 16.07
N ASP A 603 -7.43 12.24 16.04
CA ASP A 603 -6.33 11.27 16.05
C ASP A 603 -6.42 10.32 17.27
N TYR A 604 -6.22 9.02 17.06
CA TYR A 604 -6.39 8.00 18.12
C TYR A 604 -5.49 8.21 19.35
N ARG A 605 -4.39 8.96 19.24
CA ARG A 605 -3.44 9.24 20.32
C ARG A 605 -3.85 10.41 21.23
N VAL A 606 -4.84 11.20 20.82
CA VAL A 606 -5.29 12.39 21.57
C VAL A 606 -6.13 11.95 22.78
N LYS A 607 -5.59 12.12 23.99
CA LYS A 607 -6.32 11.95 25.26
C LYS A 607 -7.18 13.24 25.44
N VAL A 608 -8.36 13.31 24.81
CA VAL A 608 -9.16 14.55 24.54
C VAL A 608 -9.39 15.50 25.73
N SER A 609 -9.49 14.99 26.96
CA SER A 609 -9.64 15.81 28.18
C SER A 609 -8.32 16.37 28.75
N LYS A 610 -7.17 16.01 28.16
CA LYS A 610 -5.82 16.28 28.71
C LYS A 610 -4.80 16.77 27.67
N SER A 611 -4.98 16.46 26.38
CA SER A 611 -3.94 16.70 25.36
C SER A 611 -3.75 18.17 25.00
N THR A 612 -2.48 18.60 24.93
CA THR A 612 -2.09 19.99 24.63
C THR A 612 -2.52 20.42 23.23
N ASN A 613 -2.47 19.53 22.25
CA ASN A 613 -2.99 19.77 20.90
C ASN A 613 -3.99 18.67 20.49
N THR A 614 -5.19 19.08 20.08
CA THR A 614 -6.18 18.17 19.50
C THR A 614 -6.01 18.14 17.98
N VAL A 615 -5.49 17.04 17.44
CA VAL A 615 -5.36 16.82 15.99
C VAL A 615 -6.65 16.20 15.45
N VAL A 616 -7.23 16.81 14.42
CA VAL A 616 -8.47 16.38 13.77
C VAL A 616 -8.26 16.27 12.26
N TYR A 617 -8.69 15.16 11.68
CA TYR A 617 -8.63 14.90 10.24
C TYR A 617 -10.02 14.99 9.60
N GLY A 618 -10.08 15.36 8.33
CA GLY A 618 -11.30 15.34 7.53
C GLY A 618 -11.01 15.48 6.04
N HIS A 619 -11.87 14.92 5.18
CA HIS A 619 -11.65 14.93 3.73
C HIS A 619 -11.81 16.32 3.11
N ASN A 620 -11.01 16.58 2.06
CA ASN A 620 -11.20 17.72 1.17
C ASN A 620 -12.15 17.29 0.04
N MET A 621 -13.45 17.47 0.25
CA MET A 621 -14.45 17.06 -0.73
C MET A 621 -14.70 18.16 -1.75
N LYS A 622 -14.74 17.79 -3.05
CA LYS A 622 -14.96 18.72 -4.18
C LYS A 622 -16.33 19.44 -4.17
N ASP A 623 -17.26 18.98 -3.33
CA ASP A 623 -18.56 19.63 -3.07
C ASP A 623 -18.53 20.56 -1.83
N GLY A 624 -17.36 20.79 -1.25
CA GLY A 624 -17.15 21.65 -0.09
C GLY A 624 -17.52 21.02 1.26
N GLN A 625 -17.96 19.77 1.30
CA GLN A 625 -18.30 19.08 2.55
C GLN A 625 -17.07 18.70 3.37
N MET A 626 -17.29 18.30 4.63
CA MET A 626 -16.25 17.94 5.60
C MET A 626 -15.25 19.10 5.82
N PHE A 627 -13.98 18.94 5.44
CA PHE A 627 -12.94 19.97 5.53
C PHE A 627 -12.62 20.60 4.16
N GLY A 628 -13.45 20.36 3.13
CA GLY A 628 -13.26 20.91 1.78
C GLY A 628 -13.17 22.43 1.67
N GLN A 629 -13.69 23.18 2.66
CA GLN A 629 -13.55 24.64 2.69
C GLN A 629 -12.30 25.14 3.45
N LEU A 630 -11.53 24.29 4.13
CA LEU A 630 -10.32 24.75 4.83
C LEU A 630 -9.28 25.33 3.86
N VAL A 631 -9.17 24.80 2.64
CA VAL A 631 -8.24 25.34 1.62
C VAL A 631 -8.53 26.79 1.22
N ASN A 632 -9.69 27.35 1.56
CA ASN A 632 -10.01 28.76 1.34
C ASN A 632 -9.17 29.70 2.22
N TYR A 633 -8.60 29.22 3.33
CA TYR A 633 -7.62 29.97 4.14
C TYR A 633 -6.29 30.24 3.42
N LYS A 634 -6.13 29.82 2.16
CA LYS A 634 -5.10 30.35 1.25
C LYS A 634 -5.38 31.80 0.83
N ASN A 635 -6.61 32.27 0.98
CA ASN A 635 -6.98 33.67 0.81
C ASN A 635 -6.99 34.40 2.17
N LEU A 636 -6.31 35.55 2.22
CA LEU A 636 -6.26 36.42 3.39
C LEU A 636 -7.65 36.92 3.79
N ASP A 637 -8.53 37.22 2.83
CA ASP A 637 -9.82 37.81 3.16
C ASP A 637 -10.80 36.77 3.75
N PHE A 638 -10.69 35.50 3.35
CA PHE A 638 -11.40 34.39 4.01
C PHE A 638 -10.94 34.20 5.46
N TYR A 639 -9.65 34.42 5.77
CA TYR A 639 -9.17 34.47 7.16
C TYR A 639 -9.79 35.64 7.94
N LYS A 640 -9.92 36.83 7.32
CA LYS A 640 -10.53 37.99 7.99
C LYS A 640 -12.01 37.78 8.30
N GLU A 641 -12.73 37.06 7.43
CA GLU A 641 -14.14 36.70 7.61
C GLU A 641 -14.32 35.56 8.64
N HIS A 642 -13.39 34.60 8.69
CA HIS A 642 -13.50 33.41 9.55
C HIS A 642 -12.27 33.15 10.46
N PRO A 643 -11.85 34.08 11.34
CA PRO A 643 -10.61 33.96 12.12
C PRO A 643 -10.70 33.04 13.35
N VAL A 644 -11.89 32.53 13.68
CA VAL A 644 -12.20 31.75 14.90
C VAL A 644 -12.91 30.45 14.54
N ILE A 645 -12.56 29.39 15.25
CA ILE A 645 -13.16 28.05 15.17
C ILE A 645 -13.86 27.77 16.51
N THR A 646 -15.13 27.36 16.47
CA THR A 646 -15.78 26.74 17.62
C THR A 646 -15.46 25.25 17.60
N PHE A 647 -14.89 24.73 18.68
CA PHE A 647 -14.59 23.32 18.85
C PHE A 647 -14.95 22.92 20.29
N ASN A 648 -16.18 22.45 20.44
CA ASN A 648 -16.70 21.99 21.73
C ASN A 648 -16.34 20.52 21.88
N THR A 649 -15.70 20.13 22.98
CA THR A 649 -15.47 18.72 23.31
C THR A 649 -16.63 18.20 24.16
N VAL A 650 -16.78 16.88 24.27
CA VAL A 650 -17.70 16.27 25.24
C VAL A 650 -17.48 16.75 26.67
N TYR A 651 -16.26 17.18 27.04
CA TYR A 651 -15.93 17.68 28.38
C TYR A 651 -16.16 19.18 28.58
N GLY A 652 -16.48 19.94 27.51
CA GLY A 652 -16.66 21.38 27.63
C GLY A 652 -16.53 22.16 26.31
N LYS A 653 -17.13 23.35 26.30
CA LYS A 653 -17.16 24.26 25.14
C LYS A 653 -15.81 24.97 24.95
N GLY A 654 -15.53 25.40 23.72
CA GLY A 654 -14.25 26.00 23.37
C GLY A 654 -14.27 26.79 22.06
N GLU A 655 -13.70 27.98 22.10
CA GLU A 655 -13.36 28.78 20.92
C GLU A 655 -11.84 28.78 20.72
N TYR A 656 -11.39 28.80 19.46
CA TYR A 656 -9.98 28.71 19.08
C TYR A 656 -9.67 29.76 17.99
N LYS A 657 -8.68 30.62 18.24
CA LYS A 657 -8.22 31.64 17.29
C LYS A 657 -7.19 31.05 16.33
N ILE A 658 -7.39 31.20 15.03
CA ILE A 658 -6.46 30.63 14.03
C ILE A 658 -5.13 31.39 14.08
N VAL A 659 -4.04 30.67 14.37
CA VAL A 659 -2.67 31.20 14.44
C VAL A 659 -1.90 31.01 13.13
N SER A 660 -2.18 29.93 12.39
CA SER A 660 -1.45 29.58 11.17
C SER A 660 -2.30 28.74 10.22
N ALA A 661 -2.04 28.91 8.92
CA ALA A 661 -2.54 28.10 7.84
C ALA A 661 -1.37 27.79 6.89
N PHE A 662 -1.17 26.53 6.48
CA PHE A 662 -0.02 26.16 5.63
C PHE A 662 -0.22 24.91 4.77
N ILE A 663 0.68 24.73 3.79
CA ILE A 663 0.81 23.54 2.95
C ILE A 663 2.06 22.76 3.38
N THR A 664 1.98 21.43 3.42
CA THR A 664 3.12 20.55 3.73
C THR A 664 3.00 19.18 3.04
N ASN A 665 4.07 18.40 3.00
CA ASN A 665 4.12 17.02 2.51
C ASN A 665 3.99 16.01 3.66
N VAL A 666 3.50 14.81 3.37
CA VAL A 666 3.67 13.64 4.27
C VAL A 666 4.57 12.55 3.66
N ASN A 667 4.98 12.69 2.41
CA ASN A 667 5.93 11.80 1.72
C ASN A 667 7.38 12.33 1.87
N PRO A 668 8.33 11.56 2.46
CA PRO A 668 9.74 11.95 2.55
C PRO A 668 10.45 12.17 1.20
N ALA A 669 9.96 11.57 0.10
CA ALA A 669 10.49 11.84 -1.24
C ALA A 669 10.24 13.29 -1.71
N HIS A 670 9.34 14.01 -1.03
CA HIS A 670 9.03 15.43 -1.32
C HIS A 670 9.81 16.41 -0.42
N GLY A 671 10.82 15.91 0.31
CA GLY A 671 11.69 16.69 1.17
C GLY A 671 11.39 16.57 2.67
N GLU A 672 11.91 17.52 3.45
CA GLU A 672 11.81 17.58 4.91
C GLU A 672 10.36 17.53 5.40
N VAL A 673 9.92 16.36 5.91
CA VAL A 673 8.56 16.17 6.44
C VAL A 673 8.42 16.87 7.80
N PHE A 674 7.52 17.85 7.87
CA PHE A 674 7.12 18.43 9.15
C PHE A 674 6.06 17.55 9.83
N TYR A 675 6.45 16.76 10.83
CA TYR A 675 5.57 15.84 11.56
C TYR A 675 4.62 16.55 12.56
N TYR A 676 3.84 17.53 12.08
CA TYR A 676 2.90 18.32 12.89
C TYR A 676 1.85 17.45 13.64
N THR A 677 1.52 16.27 13.11
CA THR A 677 0.61 15.29 13.73
C THR A 677 1.19 14.57 14.93
N SER A 678 2.49 14.68 15.20
CA SER A 678 3.15 14.12 16.39
C SER A 678 3.15 15.08 17.58
N PHE A 679 2.95 16.38 17.34
CA PHE A 679 2.77 17.36 18.41
C PHE A 679 1.37 17.24 19.01
N ILE A 680 1.21 16.35 20.00
CA ILE A 680 -0.06 16.12 20.74
C ILE A 680 0.13 16.46 22.22
N ASN A 681 1.14 15.85 22.85
CA ASN A 681 1.54 16.06 24.24
C ASN A 681 3.06 16.33 24.28
N PRO A 682 3.54 17.57 24.09
CA PRO A 682 4.97 17.85 24.13
C PRO A 682 5.56 17.56 25.52
N LYS A 683 6.71 16.86 25.55
CA LYS A 683 7.44 16.55 26.79
C LYS A 683 8.27 17.72 27.29
N THR A 684 8.82 18.52 26.37
CA THR A 684 9.72 19.64 26.67
C THR A 684 9.17 21.00 26.22
N GLN A 685 9.71 22.07 26.79
CA GLN A 685 9.48 23.42 26.28
C GLN A 685 10.05 23.56 24.86
N GLN A 686 11.20 22.93 24.58
CA GLN A 686 11.85 22.99 23.26
C GLN A 686 10.93 22.45 22.17
N GLU A 687 10.29 21.28 22.35
CA GLU A 687 9.29 20.76 21.40
C GLU A 687 8.13 21.73 21.12
N THR A 688 7.74 22.52 22.15
CA THR A 688 6.68 23.54 22.02
C THR A 688 7.17 24.73 21.21
N ASP A 689 8.38 25.20 21.46
CA ASP A 689 8.98 26.36 20.80
C ASP A 689 9.38 26.02 19.35
N ASP A 690 9.91 24.81 19.12
CA ASP A 690 10.17 24.21 17.80
C ASP A 690 8.88 24.13 16.97
N PHE A 691 7.81 23.56 17.54
CA PHE A 691 6.51 23.48 16.86
C PHE A 691 5.97 24.87 16.51
N ILE A 692 6.03 25.83 17.45
CA ILE A 692 5.59 27.21 17.21
C ILE A 692 6.42 27.88 16.11
N ALA A 693 7.74 27.66 16.08
CA ALA A 693 8.61 28.19 15.03
C ALA A 693 8.29 27.57 13.65
N GLN A 694 8.20 26.23 13.58
CA GLN A 694 7.89 25.48 12.37
C GLN A 694 6.48 25.81 11.81
N VAL A 695 5.49 26.06 12.69
CA VAL A 695 4.11 26.47 12.34
C VAL A 695 4.02 27.93 11.89
N LYS A 696 4.79 28.84 12.50
CA LYS A 696 4.86 30.25 12.08
C LYS A 696 5.58 30.41 10.74
N ALA A 697 6.74 29.78 10.58
CA ALA A 697 7.55 29.86 9.36
C ALA A 697 6.80 29.39 8.11
N ARG A 698 6.00 28.32 8.23
CA ARG A 698 5.18 27.78 7.12
C ARG A 698 3.89 28.56 6.85
N SER A 699 3.47 29.45 7.76
CA SER A 699 2.17 30.11 7.64
C SER A 699 2.11 31.01 6.42
N ILE A 700 1.14 30.80 5.53
CA ILE A 700 0.90 31.68 4.37
C ILE A 700 0.17 32.98 4.74
N ILE A 701 -0.36 33.06 5.96
CA ILE A 701 -0.98 34.25 6.55
C ILE A 701 -0.29 34.57 7.89
N ASN A 702 0.20 35.80 8.02
CA ASN A 702 0.65 36.35 9.29
C ASN A 702 -0.58 36.80 10.09
N THR A 703 -0.83 36.12 11.21
CA THR A 703 -1.97 36.38 12.09
C THR A 703 -1.57 37.25 13.29
N PRO A 704 -2.49 38.06 13.86
CA PRO A 704 -2.23 38.85 15.05
C PRO A 704 -2.44 38.06 16.36
N VAL A 705 -2.52 36.72 16.27
CA VAL A 705 -2.89 35.86 17.40
C VAL A 705 -1.64 35.42 18.14
N ASP A 706 -1.55 35.80 19.41
CA ASP A 706 -0.44 35.45 20.27
C ASP A 706 -0.48 33.99 20.72
N ILE A 707 0.71 33.42 20.95
CA ILE A 707 0.90 32.09 21.56
C ILE A 707 1.79 32.28 22.79
N LYS A 708 1.40 31.68 23.91
CA LYS A 708 2.08 31.69 25.21
C LYS A 708 2.33 30.27 25.70
N LYS A 709 3.31 30.11 26.60
CA LYS A 709 3.57 28.85 27.31
C LYS A 709 2.30 28.39 28.05
N GLY A 710 1.92 27.13 27.81
CA GLY A 710 0.71 26.52 28.40
C GLY A 710 -0.57 26.69 27.59
N ASP A 711 -0.55 27.38 26.45
CA ASP A 711 -1.69 27.43 25.54
C ASP A 711 -2.01 26.02 24.96
N SER A 712 -3.31 25.73 24.84
CA SER A 712 -3.79 24.54 24.13
C SER A 712 -4.08 24.83 22.65
N PHE A 713 -3.94 23.83 21.79
CA PHE A 713 -4.09 23.94 20.35
C PHE A 713 -5.17 23.01 19.78
N LEU A 714 -5.66 23.39 18.60
CA LEU A 714 -6.48 22.60 17.70
C LEU A 714 -5.80 22.60 16.34
N THR A 715 -5.55 21.42 15.79
CA THR A 715 -4.90 21.25 14.49
C THR A 715 -5.82 20.51 13.55
N LEU A 716 -6.31 21.18 12.51
CA LEU A 716 -7.15 20.57 11.47
C LEU A 716 -6.29 20.19 10.27
N SER A 717 -6.41 18.95 9.79
CA SER A 717 -5.65 18.45 8.65
C SER A 717 -6.55 17.89 7.56
N THR A 718 -6.27 18.27 6.30
CA THR A 718 -6.98 17.78 5.12
C THR A 718 -6.04 17.67 3.91
N CYS A 719 -6.45 16.92 2.89
CA CYS A 719 -5.66 16.80 1.66
C CYS A 719 -5.71 18.09 0.82
N THR A 720 -4.69 18.33 0.02
CA THR A 720 -4.68 19.38 -1.01
C THR A 720 -4.03 18.85 -2.29
N TYR A 721 -4.10 19.58 -3.39
CA TYR A 721 -3.92 19.00 -4.74
C TYR A 721 -2.87 19.72 -5.61
N GLU A 722 -2.00 20.51 -4.99
CA GLU A 722 -0.86 21.17 -5.64
C GLU A 722 0.24 20.19 -6.07
N PHE A 723 0.43 19.10 -5.31
CA PHE A 723 1.36 18.01 -5.57
C PHE A 723 0.88 16.74 -4.84
N ASP A 724 1.48 15.59 -5.12
CA ASP A 724 1.08 14.32 -4.50
C ASP A 724 1.40 14.27 -2.99
N GLU A 725 0.55 13.58 -2.23
CA GLU A 725 0.59 13.53 -0.77
C GLU A 725 0.76 14.89 -0.05
N ALA A 726 0.21 15.95 -0.66
CA ALA A 726 0.11 17.26 -0.03
C ALA A 726 -0.98 17.28 1.06
N ARG A 727 -0.74 18.05 2.12
CA ARG A 727 -1.71 18.37 3.18
C ARG A 727 -1.84 19.88 3.35
N PHE A 728 -3.07 20.33 3.57
CA PHE A 728 -3.36 21.68 4.05
C PHE A 728 -3.73 21.61 5.53
N VAL A 729 -3.10 22.45 6.33
CA VAL A 729 -3.17 22.38 7.79
C VAL A 729 -3.57 23.75 8.36
N ILE A 730 -4.53 23.75 9.28
CA ILE A 730 -4.87 24.89 10.13
C ILE A 730 -4.42 24.58 11.54
N VAL A 731 -3.69 25.50 12.17
CA VAL A 731 -3.40 25.46 13.61
C VAL A 731 -4.09 26.66 14.27
N ALA A 732 -4.84 26.39 15.34
CA ALA A 732 -5.56 27.37 16.12
C ALA A 732 -5.25 27.23 17.61
N ARG A 733 -5.25 28.34 18.34
CA ARG A 733 -4.88 28.45 19.76
C ARG A 733 -6.15 28.71 20.58
N LYS A 734 -6.40 27.94 21.64
CA LYS A 734 -7.62 28.04 22.45
C LYS A 734 -7.75 29.42 23.08
N VAL A 735 -8.96 29.99 23.05
CA VAL A 735 -9.28 31.22 23.78
C VAL A 735 -9.14 30.92 25.28
N ARG A 736 -8.36 31.76 25.97
CA ARG A 736 -8.02 31.59 27.39
C ARG A 736 -9.16 32.08 28.27
N ASP A 737 -9.22 31.62 29.51
CA ASP A 737 -10.25 32.05 30.46
C ASP A 737 -10.21 33.58 30.66
N GLY A 738 -11.33 34.25 30.35
CA GLY A 738 -11.45 35.72 30.37
C GLY A 738 -10.91 36.45 29.12
N GLU A 739 -10.33 35.75 28.15
CA GLU A 739 -9.95 36.34 26.86
C GLU A 739 -11.17 36.44 25.93
N ASN A 740 -11.36 37.58 25.27
CA ASN A 740 -12.41 37.74 24.25
C ASN A 740 -12.01 36.98 22.96
N SER A 741 -12.91 36.20 22.38
CA SER A 741 -12.66 35.39 21.18
C SER A 741 -12.45 36.20 19.89
N THR A 742 -12.83 37.48 19.86
CA THR A 742 -12.58 38.40 18.73
C THR A 742 -11.09 38.49 18.39
N VAL A 743 -10.80 38.59 17.08
CA VAL A 743 -9.46 38.78 16.52
C VAL A 743 -9.40 40.12 15.80
N ASP A 744 -8.32 40.89 16.01
CA ASP A 744 -8.08 42.16 15.31
C ASP A 744 -7.54 41.92 13.89
N VAL A 745 -8.42 41.44 13.01
CA VAL A 745 -8.08 41.03 11.63
C VAL A 745 -7.56 42.18 10.75
N SER A 746 -7.60 43.44 11.21
CA SER A 746 -6.97 44.57 10.54
C SER A 746 -5.43 44.44 10.47
N LYS A 747 -4.85 43.69 11.42
CA LYS A 747 -3.41 43.39 11.52
C LYS A 747 -2.99 42.13 10.78
N ALA A 748 -3.92 41.41 10.15
CA ALA A 748 -3.62 40.19 9.41
C ALA A 748 -3.12 40.50 7.98
N GLY A 749 -2.05 39.84 7.55
CA GLY A 749 -1.44 40.03 6.23
C GLY A 749 -0.98 38.72 5.60
N LYS A 750 -0.69 38.72 4.30
CA LYS A 750 0.00 37.57 3.68
C LYS A 750 1.43 37.51 4.21
N ASN A 751 1.95 36.30 4.43
CA ASN A 751 3.39 36.12 4.64
C ASN A 751 4.10 36.32 3.28
N PRO A 752 5.13 37.19 3.18
CA PRO A 752 5.89 37.35 1.94
C PRO A 752 6.88 36.20 1.67
N GLN A 753 7.28 35.45 2.70
CA GLN A 753 8.22 34.32 2.60
C GLN A 753 7.76 33.13 3.46
N PRO A 754 6.61 32.50 3.14
CA PRO A 754 6.21 31.25 3.77
C PRO A 754 7.16 30.13 3.35
N LEU A 755 7.58 29.32 4.32
CA LEU A 755 8.27 28.07 4.08
C LEU A 755 7.29 27.04 3.51
N TYR A 756 7.56 26.56 2.31
CA TYR A 756 6.88 25.43 1.70
C TYR A 756 7.75 24.15 1.81
N PRO A 757 7.19 22.94 1.63
CA PRO A 757 7.99 21.72 1.51
C PRO A 757 8.86 21.75 0.25
N ASP A 758 9.97 21.00 0.23
CA ASP A 758 11.04 21.18 -0.78
C ASP A 758 10.55 20.98 -2.23
N ILE A 759 9.65 20.01 -2.45
CA ILE A 759 8.97 19.77 -3.73
C ILE A 759 8.29 21.01 -4.33
N TRP A 760 7.86 21.97 -3.50
CA TRP A 760 7.25 23.21 -3.97
C TRP A 760 8.21 24.04 -4.80
N TYR A 761 9.46 24.18 -4.36
CA TYR A 761 10.49 24.95 -5.06
C TYR A 761 10.92 24.25 -6.35
N THR A 762 10.83 22.91 -6.41
CA THR A 762 11.01 22.12 -7.64
C THR A 762 9.89 22.34 -8.66
N LEU A 763 8.63 22.40 -8.22
CA LEU A 763 7.45 22.50 -9.09
C LEU A 763 7.06 23.93 -9.49
N PHE A 764 7.24 24.89 -8.59
CA PHE A 764 6.77 26.27 -8.73
C PHE A 764 7.90 27.32 -8.70
N GLY A 765 9.14 26.91 -8.41
CA GLY A 765 10.29 27.80 -8.31
C GLY A 765 10.33 28.62 -7.02
N GLY A 766 11.22 29.63 -7.02
CA GLY A 766 11.52 30.46 -5.86
C GLY A 766 12.63 29.90 -4.97
N THR A 767 12.97 30.64 -3.91
CA THR A 767 14.05 30.28 -2.97
C THR A 767 13.45 29.78 -1.66
N LYS A 768 13.93 28.64 -1.14
CA LYS A 768 13.59 28.16 0.21
C LYS A 768 14.14 29.16 1.25
N PRO A 769 13.32 29.78 2.11
CA PRO A 769 13.82 30.59 3.21
C PRO A 769 14.46 29.68 4.27
N GLU A 770 15.52 30.16 4.92
CA GLU A 770 16.13 29.44 6.03
C GLU A 770 15.16 29.37 7.23
N LEU A 771 15.12 28.23 7.92
CA LEU A 771 14.45 28.13 9.20
C LEU A 771 15.23 28.93 10.26
N PRO A 772 14.57 29.69 11.14
CA PRO A 772 15.23 30.36 12.25
C PRO A 772 15.98 29.34 13.11
N VAL A 773 17.31 29.44 13.16
CA VAL A 773 18.16 28.56 13.96
C VAL A 773 17.89 28.83 15.44
N LEU A 774 17.20 27.90 16.11
CA LEU A 774 16.92 27.96 17.54
C LEU A 774 18.20 27.67 18.32
N GLY A 775 18.98 28.72 18.56
CA GLY A 775 20.26 28.66 19.25
C GLY A 775 20.13 28.28 20.72
N THR A 776 21.02 27.41 21.19
CA THR A 776 21.07 26.98 22.58
C THR A 776 21.55 28.11 23.50
N GLY A 777 20.61 28.78 24.16
CA GLY A 777 20.85 29.56 25.37
C GLY A 777 21.12 31.06 25.19
N SER A 778 20.04 31.85 25.12
CA SER A 778 19.99 33.20 25.68
C SER A 778 18.58 33.52 26.18
N GLU A 779 18.46 34.44 27.14
CA GLU A 779 17.19 34.73 27.81
C GLU A 779 16.26 35.59 26.93
N MET A 780 15.00 35.17 26.74
CA MET A 780 13.97 36.04 26.19
C MET A 780 13.59 37.14 27.19
N GLN A 781 14.24 38.30 27.10
CA GLN A 781 13.79 39.51 27.77
C GLN A 781 12.55 40.12 27.08
N ASN A 782 11.75 40.88 27.84
CA ASN A 782 10.43 41.30 27.42
C ASN A 782 10.44 42.46 26.40
N GLY A 783 9.84 42.20 25.23
CA GLY A 783 8.92 43.13 24.57
C GLY A 783 9.45 44.48 24.07
N GLU A 784 10.05 44.48 22.87
CA GLU A 784 10.11 45.66 22.00
C GLU A 784 9.48 45.37 20.63
N THR A 785 8.93 46.42 20.00
CA THR A 785 8.30 46.35 18.67
C THR A 785 9.33 46.41 17.54
N PRO A 786 9.14 45.67 16.43
CA PRO A 786 10.03 45.76 15.26
C PRO A 786 9.97 47.15 14.58
N PRO A 787 11.06 47.60 13.94
CA PRO A 787 11.15 48.91 13.31
C PRO A 787 10.35 49.03 11.99
N PRO A 788 10.15 50.25 11.45
CA PRO A 788 9.27 50.49 10.31
C PRO A 788 9.74 49.91 8.97
N LEU A 789 8.77 49.71 8.08
CA LEU A 789 8.94 49.29 6.68
C LEU A 789 9.86 50.24 5.89
N VAL A 790 10.78 49.67 5.10
CA VAL A 790 11.48 50.38 4.03
C VAL A 790 10.69 50.23 2.73
N SER A 791 10.36 51.35 2.10
CA SER A 791 9.65 51.42 0.82
C SER A 791 10.54 51.01 -0.36
N GLN A 792 9.97 50.32 -1.36
CA GLN A 792 10.56 50.24 -2.69
C GLN A 792 10.50 51.61 -3.40
N PRO A 793 11.48 51.97 -4.26
CA PRO A 793 11.37 53.12 -5.16
C PRO A 793 10.61 52.77 -6.44
N ASP A 794 9.92 53.75 -7.03
CA ASP A 794 9.19 53.64 -8.30
C ASP A 794 10.09 53.62 -9.56
N ASP A 795 9.49 53.23 -10.69
CA ASP A 795 10.02 53.43 -12.05
C ASP A 795 10.30 54.92 -12.37
N GLY A 796 11.41 55.22 -13.06
CA GLY A 796 11.73 56.61 -13.44
C GLY A 796 13.04 56.83 -14.21
N THR A 797 13.00 56.70 -15.54
CA THR A 797 14.05 57.03 -16.52
C THR A 797 14.91 58.29 -16.25
N SER A 798 16.26 58.21 -16.39
CA SER A 798 16.99 58.73 -17.59
C SER A 798 18.53 58.82 -17.47
N VAL A 799 19.24 58.25 -18.46
CA VAL A 799 20.45 58.74 -19.19
C VAL A 799 21.54 59.56 -18.46
N THR A 800 22.78 59.05 -18.41
CA THR A 800 24.01 59.63 -19.05
C THR A 800 25.23 58.69 -18.92
N ASP A 801 26.23 58.84 -19.80
CA ASP A 801 27.47 58.05 -19.89
C ASP A 801 28.57 58.39 -18.87
N SER A 802 29.41 57.39 -18.54
CA SER A 802 30.89 57.59 -18.48
C SER A 802 31.67 56.26 -18.58
N GLN A 803 32.81 56.29 -19.28
CA GLN A 803 33.82 55.21 -19.42
C GLN A 803 34.59 55.01 -18.08
N ALA A 804 35.50 54.05 -17.84
CA ALA A 804 36.41 53.30 -18.72
C ALA A 804 37.10 52.09 -18.02
N SER A 805 37.90 51.35 -18.82
CA SER A 805 39.15 50.60 -18.47
C SER A 805 39.17 49.42 -17.48
N SER A 806 39.73 48.32 -18.01
CA SER A 806 40.73 47.32 -17.52
C SER A 806 41.44 47.51 -16.14
N GLU A 807 42.19 46.55 -15.57
CA GLU A 807 43.10 45.57 -16.21
C GLU A 807 43.44 44.30 -15.36
N GLU A 808 44.49 43.57 -15.75
CA GLU A 808 44.76 42.15 -15.45
C GLU A 808 45.58 41.82 -14.17
N ALA A 809 45.74 40.50 -13.95
CA ALA A 809 46.99 39.82 -13.50
C ALA A 809 47.38 39.72 -11.99
N SER A 810 47.19 38.52 -11.46
CA SER A 810 48.26 37.62 -10.95
C SER A 810 49.54 38.22 -10.31
N SER A 811 49.81 37.83 -9.06
CA SER A 811 51.01 37.04 -8.71
C SER A 811 51.03 36.54 -7.24
N GLN A 812 51.80 35.48 -6.97
CA GLN A 812 52.12 34.99 -5.63
C GLN A 812 53.50 35.52 -5.19
N ARG A 813 53.72 35.72 -3.88
CA ARG A 813 54.83 35.06 -3.15
C ARG A 813 54.77 35.22 -1.63
N GLU A 814 55.49 34.35 -0.94
CA GLU A 814 55.49 34.20 0.52
C GLU A 814 56.27 35.29 1.27
N SER A 815 55.96 35.45 2.55
CA SER A 815 56.96 35.66 3.59
C SER A 815 56.59 34.86 4.84
N SER A 816 57.59 34.37 5.56
CA SER A 816 57.43 33.43 6.68
C SER A 816 57.94 34.00 8.01
N SER A 817 57.44 33.45 9.11
CA SER A 817 58.12 33.43 10.41
C SER A 817 57.58 32.26 11.27
N GLU A 818 58.42 31.77 12.17
CA GLU A 818 58.27 30.43 12.76
C GLU A 818 57.72 30.41 14.21
N GLN A 819 57.53 29.20 14.72
CA GLN A 819 56.96 28.88 16.03
C GLN A 819 57.94 29.15 17.20
N ALA A 820 57.40 29.14 18.43
CA ALA A 820 58.14 28.70 19.61
C ALA A 820 57.20 27.91 20.55
N SER A 821 57.73 26.86 21.17
CA SER A 821 57.08 26.04 22.21
C SER A 821 58.09 25.68 23.30
N SER A 822 57.64 25.09 24.43
CA SER A 822 58.53 24.70 25.53
C SER A 822 58.21 23.29 26.07
N SER A 823 58.83 22.30 25.42
CA SER A 823 59.66 21.21 25.99
C SER A 823 59.45 20.69 27.43
N GLU A 824 59.47 19.35 27.57
CA GLU A 824 60.44 18.51 28.35
C GLU A 824 60.01 17.01 28.26
N GLU A 825 60.87 15.97 28.23
CA GLU A 825 62.29 15.84 27.81
C GLU A 825 62.68 14.36 27.49
N LEU A 826 63.84 14.16 26.82
CA LEU A 826 64.78 13.00 26.84
C LEU A 826 64.46 11.55 26.34
N SER A 827 65.27 11.14 25.32
CA SER A 827 66.02 9.84 25.13
C SER A 827 65.29 8.50 24.81
N SER A 828 65.85 7.50 24.09
CA SER A 828 66.99 7.46 23.12
C SER A 828 67.10 6.16 22.28
N SER A 829 67.55 6.29 21.02
CA SER A 829 68.44 5.39 20.20
C SER A 829 68.09 3.93 19.75
N LYS A 830 68.11 3.77 18.40
CA LYS A 830 68.81 2.75 17.54
C LYS A 830 68.30 1.29 17.27
N GLU A 831 68.04 1.06 15.97
CA GLU A 831 68.58 0.01 15.05
C GLU A 831 68.29 -1.52 15.15
N SER A 832 67.56 -2.00 14.12
CA SER A 832 67.85 -3.15 13.21
C SER A 832 67.81 -4.65 13.61
N SER A 833 66.87 -5.36 12.96
CA SER A 833 66.98 -6.64 12.19
C SER A 833 67.15 -8.06 12.83
N SER A 834 66.22 -8.93 12.40
CA SER A 834 66.34 -10.36 11.97
C SER A 834 66.54 -11.56 12.93
N SER A 835 65.45 -12.35 13.04
CA SER A 835 65.32 -13.84 12.89
C SER A 835 65.96 -14.88 13.86
N LYS A 836 65.06 -15.73 14.44
CA LYS A 836 65.14 -17.20 14.75
C LYS A 836 66.34 -17.78 15.55
N ALA A 837 66.20 -18.74 16.47
CA ALA A 837 65.04 -19.43 17.11
C ALA A 837 65.52 -20.34 18.29
N SER A 838 64.60 -20.80 19.17
CA SER A 838 64.76 -21.92 20.18
C SER A 838 65.76 -21.66 21.33
N SER A 839 65.60 -22.03 22.62
CA SER A 839 64.67 -22.89 23.40
C SER A 839 64.54 -22.32 24.86
N SER A 840 64.12 -22.95 25.99
CA SER A 840 63.53 -24.24 26.46
C SER A 840 63.09 -24.10 27.96
N GLU A 841 62.57 -25.19 28.59
CA GLU A 841 62.52 -25.47 30.07
C GLU A 841 61.45 -24.73 30.93
N GLU A 842 60.84 -25.32 31.98
CA GLU A 842 60.89 -26.70 32.54
C GLU A 842 59.60 -27.15 33.28
N SER A 843 59.60 -28.41 33.78
CA SER A 843 58.66 -29.03 34.76
C SER A 843 57.24 -29.44 34.27
N SER A 844 56.79 -30.71 34.38
CA SER A 844 57.48 -31.95 34.81
C SER A 844 56.94 -33.29 34.26
N SER A 845 56.15 -34.07 35.03
CA SER A 845 56.18 -35.57 34.96
C SER A 845 55.00 -36.26 35.75
N LYS A 846 54.68 -37.58 35.73
CA LYS A 846 55.03 -38.86 35.01
C LYS A 846 54.12 -40.02 35.57
N GLN A 847 53.98 -41.27 35.10
CA GLN A 847 54.35 -42.10 33.92
C GLN A 847 53.54 -43.45 33.93
N SER A 848 53.66 -44.31 32.90
CA SER A 848 53.40 -45.80 32.89
C SER A 848 51.95 -46.32 32.96
N SER A 849 51.55 -47.50 32.40
CA SER A 849 52.22 -48.53 31.54
C SER A 849 51.19 -49.44 30.81
N SER A 850 51.63 -50.53 30.17
CA SER A 850 50.94 -51.24 29.06
C SER A 850 50.52 -52.72 29.28
N SER A 851 49.43 -53.10 28.61
CA SER A 851 49.19 -54.33 27.80
C SER A 851 48.97 -55.75 28.40
N LYS A 852 48.14 -56.52 27.64
CA LYS A 852 48.04 -57.99 27.40
C LYS A 852 47.07 -58.92 28.20
N GLN A 853 46.24 -59.64 27.40
CA GLN A 853 45.84 -61.07 27.44
C GLN A 853 45.11 -61.61 28.72
N SER A 854 44.12 -62.53 28.68
CA SER A 854 43.59 -63.45 27.64
C SER A 854 42.24 -64.08 28.08
N ASP A 855 41.47 -64.67 27.13
CA ASP A 855 40.49 -65.79 27.29
C ASP A 855 39.27 -65.63 28.25
N SER A 856 38.04 -66.10 27.94
CA SER A 856 37.50 -66.82 26.76
C SER A 856 35.96 -66.98 26.80
N SER A 857 35.31 -67.01 25.62
CA SER A 857 34.03 -67.72 25.31
C SER A 857 32.71 -67.25 26.02
N VAL A 858 31.46 -67.48 25.53
CA VAL A 858 30.87 -68.38 24.49
C VAL A 858 29.72 -67.66 23.73
N ASP A 859 29.56 -67.95 22.43
CA ASP A 859 28.39 -67.88 21.50
C ASP A 859 27.57 -66.60 21.15
N ALA A 860 27.77 -66.18 19.89
CA ALA A 860 26.79 -66.25 18.77
C ALA A 860 25.86 -65.08 18.39
N GLU A 861 26.40 -64.22 17.52
CA GLU A 861 25.75 -63.56 16.36
C GLU A 861 25.39 -64.57 15.22
N PRO A 862 24.79 -64.16 14.06
CA PRO A 862 24.02 -62.95 13.73
C PRO A 862 22.68 -63.25 12.97
N SER A 863 21.97 -62.20 12.53
CA SER A 863 20.84 -62.30 11.57
C SER A 863 21.26 -62.04 10.12
N ALA A 864 20.76 -62.81 9.14
CA ALA A 864 20.90 -62.48 7.71
C ALA A 864 19.78 -63.06 6.81
N VAL A 865 19.08 -62.15 6.12
CA VAL A 865 18.48 -62.24 4.76
C VAL A 865 17.80 -63.54 4.30
N SER A 866 16.49 -63.47 4.03
CA SER A 866 15.87 -63.99 2.79
C SER A 866 14.42 -63.51 2.56
N THR A 867 14.14 -63.05 1.33
CA THR A 867 12.80 -62.88 0.72
C THR A 867 12.53 -64.08 -0.23
N PRO A 868 11.39 -64.24 -0.96
CA PRO A 868 10.21 -63.35 -1.12
C PRO A 868 8.82 -64.05 -1.04
N ASN A 869 7.76 -63.34 -1.46
CA ASN A 869 6.46 -63.85 -1.97
C ASN A 869 5.46 -64.47 -0.95
N ASN A 870 4.12 -64.33 -1.06
CA ASN A 870 3.26 -63.85 -2.16
C ASN A 870 1.80 -63.50 -1.68
N GLN A 871 1.16 -62.51 -2.32
CA GLN A 871 -0.30 -62.31 -2.58
C GLN A 871 -1.40 -62.24 -1.48
N THR A 872 -2.42 -61.44 -1.84
CA THR A 872 -3.87 -61.48 -1.49
C THR A 872 -4.41 -61.02 -0.12
N THR A 873 -4.92 -59.78 -0.13
CA THR A 873 -6.27 -59.37 0.32
C THR A 873 -6.83 -59.86 1.67
N SER A 874 -7.03 -58.91 2.60
CA SER A 874 -8.34 -58.69 3.23
C SER A 874 -8.45 -57.28 3.80
N SER A 875 -9.57 -56.61 3.57
CA SER A 875 -9.89 -55.34 4.23
C SER A 875 -10.36 -55.57 5.67
N ARG A 876 -10.04 -54.63 6.57
CA ARG A 876 -10.81 -54.44 7.80
C ARG A 876 -10.82 -52.97 8.21
N THR A 877 -12.03 -52.41 8.27
CA THR A 877 -12.30 -51.09 8.81
C THR A 877 -12.36 -51.14 10.34
N SER A 878 -11.86 -50.09 10.99
CA SER A 878 -12.10 -49.78 12.40
C SER A 878 -11.87 -48.28 12.63
N SER A 879 -12.78 -47.55 13.27
CA SER A 879 -14.15 -47.87 13.67
C SER A 879 -14.87 -46.57 14.04
N GLU A 880 -16.18 -46.48 13.83
CA GLU A 880 -16.99 -45.33 14.25
C GLU A 880 -17.08 -45.28 15.79
N ALA A 881 -16.39 -44.31 16.38
CA ALA A 881 -16.49 -43.92 17.78
C ALA A 881 -16.34 -42.39 17.90
N ASP A 882 -16.73 -41.82 19.05
CA ASP A 882 -16.50 -40.42 19.43
C ASP A 882 -17.11 -39.32 18.53
N LYS A 883 -18.34 -39.54 18.05
CA LYS A 883 -19.28 -38.45 17.70
C LYS A 883 -20.46 -38.39 18.67
N GLU A 884 -20.18 -38.04 19.92
CA GLU A 884 -21.21 -37.47 20.80
C GLU A 884 -21.71 -36.16 20.18
N THR A 885 -23.02 -36.02 20.03
CA THR A 885 -23.66 -34.81 19.48
C THR A 885 -24.62 -34.19 20.50
N SER A 886 -24.85 -32.88 20.42
CA SER A 886 -25.72 -32.15 21.36
C SER A 886 -27.13 -32.75 21.49
N SER A 887 -27.68 -33.28 20.39
CA SER A 887 -28.97 -33.98 20.33
C SER A 887 -29.01 -35.28 21.14
N ALA A 888 -27.88 -35.97 21.34
CA ALA A 888 -27.79 -37.17 22.17
C ALA A 888 -27.58 -36.87 23.66
N LEU A 889 -27.08 -35.68 23.99
CA LEU A 889 -26.71 -35.29 25.36
C LEU A 889 -27.77 -34.44 26.10
N GLY A 890 -28.80 -33.96 25.38
CA GLY A 890 -29.86 -33.09 25.90
C GLY A 890 -29.42 -31.64 26.12
N VAL A 891 -28.45 -31.17 25.32
CA VAL A 891 -27.73 -29.90 25.52
C VAL A 891 -28.17 -28.86 24.47
N SER A 892 -27.92 -27.57 24.77
CA SER A 892 -28.28 -26.41 23.93
C SER A 892 -28.14 -26.64 22.42
N THR A 893 -29.20 -26.34 21.68
CA THR A 893 -29.27 -26.43 20.22
C THR A 893 -28.78 -25.16 19.52
N GLU A 894 -28.19 -24.20 20.25
CA GLU A 894 -27.55 -23.05 19.64
C GLU A 894 -26.35 -23.48 18.79
N GLN A 895 -26.19 -22.85 17.62
CA GLN A 895 -24.94 -22.89 16.87
C GLN A 895 -24.15 -21.61 17.10
N LEU A 896 -22.86 -21.75 17.36
CA LEU A 896 -21.91 -20.65 17.44
C LEU A 896 -21.06 -20.60 16.16
N THR A 897 -20.60 -19.40 15.78
CA THR A 897 -19.69 -19.19 14.65
C THR A 897 -18.43 -18.47 15.13
N VAL A 898 -17.28 -19.11 14.92
CA VAL A 898 -15.97 -18.64 15.37
C VAL A 898 -14.96 -18.68 14.21
N VAL A 899 -13.80 -18.04 14.39
CA VAL A 899 -12.63 -18.21 13.52
C VAL A 899 -11.49 -18.82 14.33
N SER A 900 -10.97 -19.95 13.86
CA SER A 900 -9.83 -20.65 14.45
C SER A 900 -8.89 -21.13 13.35
N GLY A 901 -7.58 -20.93 13.51
CA GLY A 901 -6.58 -21.21 12.47
C GLY A 901 -6.81 -20.48 11.15
N GLY A 902 -7.59 -19.38 11.15
CA GLY A 902 -8.03 -18.65 9.95
C GLY A 902 -9.29 -19.23 9.28
N ASN A 903 -9.77 -20.41 9.67
CA ASN A 903 -11.01 -21.00 9.14
C ASN A 903 -12.23 -20.53 9.95
N THR A 904 -13.33 -20.22 9.26
CA THR A 904 -14.64 -20.05 9.92
C THR A 904 -15.20 -21.43 10.27
N ILE A 905 -15.47 -21.66 11.55
CA ILE A 905 -16.09 -22.88 12.07
C ILE A 905 -17.46 -22.50 12.62
N THR A 906 -18.49 -23.25 12.21
CA THR A 906 -19.84 -23.16 12.77
C THR A 906 -20.26 -24.56 13.20
N ASN A 907 -20.70 -24.70 14.45
CA ASN A 907 -21.16 -25.96 15.03
C ASN A 907 -22.01 -25.68 16.27
N ASP A 908 -22.52 -26.71 16.94
CA ASP A 908 -23.23 -26.56 18.21
C ASP A 908 -22.36 -25.90 19.30
N ALA A 909 -23.01 -25.16 20.20
CA ALA A 909 -22.36 -24.39 21.24
C ALA A 909 -21.50 -25.25 22.18
N TYR A 910 -21.95 -26.46 22.52
CA TYR A 910 -21.23 -27.39 23.40
C TYR A 910 -19.92 -27.85 22.77
N THR A 911 -19.93 -28.28 21.50
CA THR A 911 -18.72 -28.71 20.80
C THR A 911 -17.71 -27.57 20.69
N ILE A 912 -18.14 -26.36 20.28
CA ILE A 912 -17.24 -25.21 20.15
C ILE A 912 -16.67 -24.81 21.52
N LEU A 913 -17.50 -24.71 22.57
CA LEU A 913 -17.04 -24.27 23.88
C LEU A 913 -16.11 -25.29 24.54
N CYS A 914 -16.35 -26.60 24.38
CA CYS A 914 -15.39 -27.62 24.79
C CYS A 914 -14.02 -27.39 24.13
N GLN A 915 -13.99 -27.18 22.82
CA GLN A 915 -12.74 -27.04 22.07
C GLN A 915 -12.01 -25.71 22.37
N VAL A 916 -12.74 -24.62 22.58
CA VAL A 916 -12.16 -23.32 22.98
C VAL A 916 -11.62 -23.38 24.40
N VAL A 917 -12.41 -23.86 25.36
CA VAL A 917 -11.98 -23.96 26.77
C VAL A 917 -10.78 -24.89 26.92
N ALA A 918 -10.64 -25.93 26.09
CA ALA A 918 -9.45 -26.80 26.04
C ALA A 918 -8.20 -26.16 25.39
N ASN A 919 -8.34 -25.02 24.70
CA ASN A 919 -7.19 -24.20 24.32
C ASN A 919 -6.74 -23.28 25.46
N GLU A 920 -7.71 -22.71 26.17
CA GLU A 920 -7.50 -21.69 27.22
C GLU A 920 -7.09 -22.26 28.58
N MET A 921 -7.67 -23.39 28.98
CA MET A 921 -7.44 -24.04 30.28
C MET A 921 -7.14 -25.52 30.11
N ASN A 922 -6.34 -26.05 31.04
CA ASN A 922 -5.94 -27.47 31.08
C ASN A 922 -6.52 -28.18 32.31
N ASP A 923 -6.49 -29.51 32.31
CA ASP A 923 -7.11 -30.36 33.33
C ASP A 923 -6.61 -30.15 34.78
N THR A 924 -5.49 -29.48 35.01
CA THR A 924 -5.04 -29.16 36.38
C THR A 924 -5.89 -28.08 37.04
N ILE A 925 -6.55 -27.21 36.27
CA ILE A 925 -7.36 -26.07 36.73
C ILE A 925 -8.64 -26.52 37.44
N ALA A 926 -9.10 -25.77 38.45
CA ALA A 926 -10.31 -26.05 39.22
C ALA A 926 -11.58 -25.98 38.36
N THR A 927 -12.55 -26.86 38.64
CA THR A 927 -13.77 -27.02 37.82
C THR A 927 -14.60 -25.72 37.72
N GLU A 928 -14.70 -24.95 38.80
CA GLU A 928 -15.43 -23.68 38.80
C GLU A 928 -14.73 -22.58 37.95
N ALA A 929 -13.40 -22.61 37.85
CA ALA A 929 -12.67 -21.73 36.94
C ALA A 929 -12.86 -22.14 35.46
N ILE A 930 -12.90 -23.46 35.17
CA ILE A 930 -13.23 -23.99 33.83
C ILE A 930 -14.66 -23.60 33.43
N LYS A 931 -15.62 -23.66 34.37
CA LYS A 931 -16.98 -23.14 34.16
C LYS A 931 -16.97 -21.63 33.89
N ALA A 932 -16.27 -20.83 34.69
CA ALA A 932 -16.19 -19.38 34.49
C ALA A 932 -15.62 -19.06 33.09
N GLN A 933 -14.56 -19.76 32.67
CA GLN A 933 -13.99 -19.64 31.31
C GLN A 933 -14.97 -20.07 30.21
N THR A 934 -15.82 -21.06 30.45
CA THR A 934 -16.89 -21.47 29.53
C THR A 934 -17.88 -20.33 29.30
N VAL A 935 -18.44 -19.77 30.37
CA VAL A 935 -19.45 -18.71 30.31
C VAL A 935 -18.86 -17.41 29.75
N ALA A 936 -17.61 -17.08 30.09
CA ALA A 936 -16.89 -15.94 29.52
C ALA A 936 -16.62 -16.13 28.01
N ALA A 937 -16.24 -17.33 27.56
CA ALA A 937 -16.05 -17.62 26.14
C ALA A 937 -17.38 -17.60 25.35
N HIS A 938 -18.45 -18.16 25.91
CA HIS A 938 -19.79 -18.15 25.28
C HIS A 938 -20.30 -16.72 25.10
N SER A 939 -20.17 -15.89 26.15
CA SER A 939 -20.56 -14.48 26.13
C SER A 939 -19.73 -13.66 25.14
N PHE A 940 -18.41 -13.90 25.09
CA PHE A 940 -17.50 -13.26 24.13
C PHE A 940 -17.86 -13.59 22.68
N ILE A 941 -18.08 -14.88 22.37
CA ILE A 941 -18.49 -15.33 21.02
C ILE A 941 -19.85 -14.73 20.65
N ARG A 942 -20.84 -14.80 21.55
CA ARG A 942 -22.20 -14.25 21.34
C ARG A 942 -22.20 -12.73 21.15
N TYR A 943 -21.35 -12.01 21.87
CA TYR A 943 -21.17 -10.56 21.71
C TYR A 943 -20.71 -10.21 20.29
N TYR A 944 -19.69 -10.89 19.75
CA TYR A 944 -19.25 -10.67 18.37
C TYR A 944 -20.34 -11.04 17.34
N MET A 945 -21.02 -12.18 17.53
CA MET A 945 -22.12 -12.61 16.64
C MET A 945 -23.27 -11.61 16.62
N GLN A 946 -23.65 -11.04 17.78
CA GLN A 946 -24.68 -10.00 17.88
C GLN A 946 -24.28 -8.69 17.18
N LYS A 947 -22.98 -8.41 17.04
CA LYS A 947 -22.43 -7.28 16.27
C LYS A 947 -22.22 -7.60 14.78
N GLY A 948 -22.66 -8.76 14.28
CA GLY A 948 -22.47 -9.18 12.89
C GLY A 948 -21.03 -9.58 12.54
N SER A 949 -20.23 -9.92 13.56
CA SER A 949 -18.81 -10.29 13.43
C SER A 949 -18.57 -11.70 14.00
N LYS A 950 -17.33 -12.17 13.98
CA LYS A 950 -16.92 -13.49 14.47
C LYS A 950 -15.80 -13.35 15.49
N ALA A 951 -15.88 -14.10 16.58
CA ALA A 951 -14.79 -14.17 17.56
C ALA A 951 -13.62 -15.01 17.01
N TYR A 952 -12.39 -14.53 17.21
CA TYR A 952 -11.17 -15.27 16.91
C TYR A 952 -10.71 -15.98 18.18
N VAL A 953 -10.58 -17.31 18.13
CA VAL A 953 -10.30 -18.16 19.30
C VAL A 953 -9.41 -19.34 18.90
N GLY A 954 -8.55 -19.78 19.81
CA GLY A 954 -7.84 -21.06 19.66
C GLY A 954 -8.78 -22.23 19.97
N MET A 955 -8.50 -23.42 19.43
CA MET A 955 -9.31 -24.62 19.64
C MET A 955 -8.42 -25.85 19.76
N ARG A 956 -8.70 -26.75 20.72
CA ARG A 956 -7.99 -28.02 20.96
C ARG A 956 -8.94 -29.16 21.27
N THR A 957 -8.44 -30.40 21.28
CA THR A 957 -9.22 -31.58 21.66
C THR A 957 -9.57 -31.54 23.16
N PRO A 958 -10.86 -31.58 23.55
CA PRO A 958 -11.27 -31.46 24.95
C PRO A 958 -11.19 -32.78 25.71
N THR A 959 -10.81 -32.69 26.98
CA THR A 959 -10.81 -33.81 27.92
C THR A 959 -12.20 -34.06 28.51
N THR A 960 -12.39 -35.21 29.16
CA THR A 960 -13.64 -35.54 29.86
C THR A 960 -13.95 -34.54 30.98
N LYS A 961 -12.94 -33.98 31.66
CA LYS A 961 -13.14 -32.97 32.70
C LYS A 961 -13.69 -31.67 32.11
N ILE A 962 -13.12 -31.20 31.00
CA ILE A 962 -13.57 -29.99 30.31
C ILE A 962 -14.97 -30.20 29.69
N LYS A 963 -15.21 -31.33 29.03
CA LYS A 963 -16.55 -31.73 28.53
C LYS A 963 -17.62 -31.63 29.63
N ASN A 964 -17.37 -32.23 30.79
CA ASN A 964 -18.33 -32.21 31.91
C ASN A 964 -18.55 -30.78 32.45
N ALA A 965 -17.46 -30.03 32.71
CA ALA A 965 -17.56 -28.66 33.21
C ALA A 965 -18.32 -27.73 32.25
N VAL A 966 -18.07 -27.86 30.94
CA VAL A 966 -18.80 -27.11 29.90
C VAL A 966 -20.28 -27.51 29.90
N LYS A 967 -20.60 -28.81 29.97
CA LYS A 967 -21.98 -29.32 29.97
C LYS A 967 -22.86 -28.70 31.08
N GLU A 968 -22.28 -28.35 32.22
CA GLU A 968 -23.00 -27.75 33.35
C GLU A 968 -23.37 -26.27 33.16
N VAL A 969 -22.72 -25.53 32.26
CA VAL A 969 -22.90 -24.05 32.11
C VAL A 969 -22.96 -23.55 30.66
N VAL A 970 -23.08 -24.44 29.68
CA VAL A 970 -23.18 -24.15 28.22
C VAL A 970 -24.45 -23.41 27.79
N ASP A 971 -25.41 -23.22 28.69
CA ASP A 971 -26.59 -22.37 28.50
C ASP A 971 -26.43 -20.98 29.13
N LYS A 972 -25.32 -20.70 29.83
CA LYS A 972 -25.13 -19.50 30.66
C LYS A 972 -24.43 -18.37 29.92
N LEU A 973 -24.90 -17.14 30.14
CA LEU A 973 -24.30 -15.92 29.59
C LEU A 973 -24.14 -14.83 30.64
N VAL A 974 -23.13 -13.98 30.45
CA VAL A 974 -22.89 -12.77 31.23
C VAL A 974 -23.64 -11.60 30.60
N TYR A 975 -24.42 -10.87 31.41
CA TYR A 975 -25.19 -9.70 31.01
C TYR A 975 -24.81 -8.46 31.81
N VAL A 976 -24.59 -7.34 31.13
CA VAL A 976 -24.46 -5.99 31.71
C VAL A 976 -25.61 -5.13 31.18
N ASN A 977 -26.34 -4.46 32.07
CA ASN A 977 -27.52 -3.63 31.75
C ASN A 977 -28.49 -4.31 30.76
N GLY A 978 -28.80 -5.59 30.98
CA GLY A 978 -29.70 -6.39 30.14
C GLY A 978 -29.16 -6.80 28.75
N SER A 979 -27.94 -6.39 28.39
CA SER A 979 -27.26 -6.77 27.14
C SER A 979 -26.14 -7.77 27.39
N ILE A 980 -25.82 -8.65 26.42
CA ILE A 980 -24.70 -9.60 26.55
C ILE A 980 -23.40 -8.80 26.73
N ALA A 981 -22.67 -9.10 27.79
CA ALA A 981 -21.44 -8.39 28.14
C ALA A 981 -20.29 -8.80 27.22
N TYR A 982 -19.43 -7.84 26.87
CA TYR A 982 -18.13 -8.14 26.28
C TYR A 982 -17.20 -8.67 27.37
N THR A 983 -16.85 -9.96 27.31
CA THR A 983 -16.11 -10.69 28.35
C THR A 983 -14.72 -11.12 27.89
N PRO A 984 -13.76 -10.19 27.71
CA PRO A 984 -12.38 -10.52 27.45
C PRO A 984 -11.75 -11.22 28.66
N TYR A 985 -10.81 -12.12 28.40
CA TYR A 985 -10.07 -12.88 29.39
C TYR A 985 -8.61 -13.05 28.95
N PHE A 986 -7.73 -13.42 29.89
CA PHE A 986 -6.29 -13.55 29.68
C PHE A 986 -5.63 -14.43 30.74
N ALA A 987 -4.37 -14.82 30.55
CA ALA A 987 -3.76 -15.89 31.33
C ALA A 987 -3.44 -15.56 32.79
N ILE A 988 -2.70 -14.47 33.05
CA ILE A 988 -2.18 -14.15 34.40
C ILE A 988 -2.16 -12.63 34.63
N ALA A 989 -2.80 -12.16 35.70
CA ALA A 989 -2.79 -10.77 36.16
C ALA A 989 -1.53 -10.42 36.94
N ALA A 990 -1.13 -9.15 36.92
CA ALA A 990 0.01 -8.64 37.70
C ALA A 990 -0.45 -8.16 39.09
N GLY A 991 -1.17 -9.02 39.83
CA GLY A 991 -1.77 -8.71 41.13
C GLY A 991 -3.08 -7.92 41.09
N LYS A 992 -3.30 -7.13 40.03
CA LYS A 992 -4.58 -6.49 39.65
C LYS A 992 -4.86 -6.67 38.16
N THR A 993 -6.11 -6.49 37.75
CA THR A 993 -6.49 -6.31 36.34
C THR A 993 -6.32 -4.86 35.90
N ASN A 994 -6.27 -4.62 34.58
CA ASN A 994 -6.38 -3.29 33.98
C ASN A 994 -7.85 -2.94 33.72
N SER A 995 -8.17 -1.64 33.73
CA SER A 995 -9.43 -1.19 33.15
C SER A 995 -9.40 -1.22 31.62
N SER A 996 -10.59 -1.37 31.03
CA SER A 996 -10.84 -1.18 29.59
C SER A 996 -10.40 0.21 29.09
N GLN A 997 -10.58 1.24 29.93
CA GLN A 997 -10.20 2.62 29.62
C GLN A 997 -8.67 2.79 29.51
N ASP A 998 -7.89 2.14 30.38
CA ASP A 998 -6.43 2.24 30.36
C ASP A 998 -5.83 1.59 29.09
N VAL A 999 -6.37 0.46 28.64
CA VAL A 999 -5.75 -0.38 27.59
C VAL A 999 -6.33 -0.12 26.19
N TRP A 1000 -7.59 0.31 26.12
CA TRP A 1000 -8.35 0.51 24.87
C TRP A 1000 -9.01 1.90 24.76
N GLY A 1001 -8.85 2.80 25.73
CA GLY A 1001 -9.43 4.15 25.73
C GLY A 1001 -10.94 4.24 25.96
N GLY A 1002 -11.68 3.19 25.58
CA GLY A 1002 -13.13 3.07 25.82
C GLY A 1002 -13.44 2.55 27.22
N TYR A 1003 -14.13 3.35 28.03
CA TYR A 1003 -14.65 2.94 29.33
C TYR A 1003 -15.82 1.94 29.17
N SER A 1004 -15.72 0.79 29.84
CA SER A 1004 -16.82 -0.15 30.06
C SER A 1004 -16.99 -0.39 31.56
N SER A 1005 -18.19 -0.19 32.10
CA SER A 1005 -18.48 -0.23 33.53
C SER A 1005 -18.22 -1.59 34.20
N HIS A 1006 -18.24 -2.67 33.43
CA HIS A 1006 -17.92 -4.03 33.88
C HIS A 1006 -16.47 -4.46 33.62
N LEU A 1007 -15.62 -3.60 33.04
CA LEU A 1007 -14.21 -3.89 32.77
C LEU A 1007 -13.33 -2.81 33.41
N VAL A 1008 -13.22 -2.89 34.74
CA VAL A 1008 -12.42 -2.01 35.60
C VAL A 1008 -11.26 -2.79 36.25
N SER A 1009 -10.33 -2.07 36.87
CA SER A 1009 -9.26 -2.66 37.70
C SER A 1009 -9.86 -3.29 38.96
N VAL A 1010 -9.63 -4.60 39.16
CA VAL A 1010 -10.00 -5.37 40.34
C VAL A 1010 -8.80 -6.18 40.85
N ASP A 1011 -8.82 -6.57 42.12
CA ASP A 1011 -7.76 -7.37 42.72
C ASP A 1011 -7.70 -8.80 42.15
N SER A 1012 -6.49 -9.32 41.97
CA SER A 1012 -6.23 -10.66 41.45
C SER A 1012 -4.96 -11.22 42.12
N PRO A 1013 -4.98 -11.46 43.44
CA PRO A 1013 -3.76 -11.67 44.22
C PRO A 1013 -3.16 -13.07 44.04
N TYR A 1014 -3.99 -14.08 43.78
CA TYR A 1014 -3.58 -15.49 43.67
C TYR A 1014 -2.73 -15.78 42.42
N ASP A 1015 -2.79 -14.92 41.40
CA ASP A 1015 -1.97 -14.98 40.18
C ASP A 1015 -0.47 -15.03 40.45
N SER A 1016 -0.02 -14.43 41.55
CA SER A 1016 1.38 -14.48 42.02
C SER A 1016 1.91 -15.91 42.22
N ASN A 1017 1.03 -16.88 42.45
CA ASN A 1017 1.37 -18.30 42.60
C ASN A 1017 1.45 -19.06 41.25
N ALA A 1018 1.12 -18.42 40.13
CA ALA A 1018 1.04 -19.09 38.83
C ALA A 1018 2.42 -19.40 38.24
N SER A 1019 2.61 -20.61 37.72
CA SER A 1019 3.84 -20.99 37.01
C SER A 1019 3.98 -20.18 35.72
N GLY A 1020 4.84 -19.16 35.76
CA GLY A 1020 4.99 -18.19 34.67
C GLY A 1020 4.51 -16.77 34.98
N TYR A 1021 4.11 -16.48 36.22
CA TYR A 1021 3.84 -15.12 36.71
C TYR A 1021 5.03 -14.19 36.46
N GLU A 1022 6.21 -14.53 36.96
CA GLU A 1022 7.44 -13.78 36.70
C GLU A 1022 8.28 -14.46 35.61
N ARG A 1023 8.72 -13.69 34.61
CA ARG A 1023 9.68 -14.14 33.59
C ARG A 1023 10.56 -13.01 33.09
N THR A 1024 11.87 -13.19 33.24
CA THR A 1024 12.90 -12.36 32.59
C THR A 1024 13.15 -12.80 31.15
N LYS A 1025 13.20 -11.83 30.24
CA LYS A 1025 13.64 -11.98 28.84
C LYS A 1025 14.84 -11.06 28.63
N THR A 1026 15.98 -11.62 28.28
CA THR A 1026 17.17 -10.85 27.89
C THR A 1026 17.15 -10.60 26.38
N LEU A 1027 17.44 -9.36 25.98
CA LEU A 1027 17.52 -8.87 24.60
C LEU A 1027 18.80 -8.04 24.45
N THR A 1028 19.54 -8.16 23.35
CA THR A 1028 20.73 -7.32 23.15
C THR A 1028 20.36 -5.85 22.94
N VAL A 1029 21.24 -4.93 23.33
CA VAL A 1029 21.06 -3.49 23.10
C VAL A 1029 20.86 -3.20 21.60
N ASP A 1030 21.58 -3.89 20.72
CA ASP A 1030 21.47 -3.71 19.27
C ASP A 1030 20.14 -4.22 18.69
N TYR A 1031 19.59 -5.32 19.22
CA TYR A 1031 18.25 -5.78 18.86
C TYR A 1031 17.19 -4.75 19.25
N VAL A 1032 17.27 -4.24 20.48
CA VAL A 1032 16.35 -3.21 20.98
C VAL A 1032 16.50 -1.90 20.18
N ARG A 1033 17.72 -1.44 19.91
CA ARG A 1033 17.98 -0.25 19.07
C ARG A 1033 17.41 -0.44 17.67
N GLY A 1034 17.66 -1.59 17.04
CA GLY A 1034 17.16 -1.91 15.69
C GLY A 1034 15.63 -1.95 15.61
N LYS A 1035 14.95 -2.50 16.62
CA LYS A 1035 13.48 -2.47 16.70
C LYS A 1035 12.92 -1.07 16.92
N LEU A 1036 13.54 -0.27 17.79
CA LEU A 1036 13.15 1.13 18.03
C LEU A 1036 13.34 1.97 16.75
N LEU A 1037 14.51 1.87 16.11
CA LEU A 1037 14.79 2.55 14.84
C LEU A 1037 13.82 2.11 13.74
N SER A 1038 13.57 0.81 13.58
CA SER A 1038 12.66 0.28 12.56
C SER A 1038 11.19 0.70 12.74
N TYR A 1039 10.75 1.02 13.96
CA TYR A 1039 9.35 1.38 14.24
C TYR A 1039 9.13 2.90 14.38
N PHE A 1040 10.07 3.63 15.01
CA PHE A 1040 9.97 5.08 15.23
C PHE A 1040 10.76 5.93 14.23
N ASN A 1041 11.55 5.30 13.35
CA ASN A 1041 12.50 5.96 12.45
C ASN A 1041 13.46 6.94 13.16
N ARG A 1042 13.84 6.59 14.40
CA ARG A 1042 14.69 7.39 15.28
C ARG A 1042 15.46 6.47 16.24
N GLU A 1043 16.73 6.78 16.50
CA GLU A 1043 17.52 6.06 17.50
C GLU A 1043 17.36 6.66 18.91
N PRO A 1044 17.30 5.82 19.97
CA PRO A 1044 17.33 6.27 21.35
C PRO A 1044 18.66 6.96 21.68
N GLN A 1045 18.56 8.08 22.39
CA GLN A 1045 19.67 8.93 22.80
C GLN A 1045 20.21 8.51 24.18
N GLY A 1046 21.49 8.80 24.43
CA GLY A 1046 22.14 8.54 25.72
C GLY A 1046 22.61 7.09 25.92
N ASP A 1047 23.06 6.80 27.14
CA ASP A 1047 23.57 5.48 27.54
C ASP A 1047 22.41 4.44 27.57
N PRO A 1048 22.57 3.22 27.04
CA PRO A 1048 21.56 2.17 27.11
C PRO A 1048 20.99 1.92 28.51
N SER A 1049 21.81 2.01 29.55
CA SER A 1049 21.37 1.86 30.95
C SER A 1049 20.43 2.97 31.43
N SER A 1050 20.36 4.08 30.70
CA SER A 1050 19.46 5.21 30.96
C SER A 1050 18.25 5.29 30.03
N TRP A 1051 18.15 4.43 28.99
CA TRP A 1051 17.10 4.56 27.97
C TRP A 1051 15.70 4.42 28.54
N PHE A 1052 15.39 3.33 29.24
CA PHE A 1052 14.01 3.01 29.63
C PHE A 1052 13.59 3.70 30.93
N GLN A 1053 12.70 4.69 30.81
CA GLN A 1053 12.04 5.33 31.94
C GLN A 1053 10.51 5.12 31.85
N VAL A 1054 9.91 4.53 32.89
CA VAL A 1054 8.45 4.50 33.02
C VAL A 1054 7.97 5.85 33.54
N LEU A 1055 7.03 6.49 32.82
CA LEU A 1055 6.53 7.83 33.14
C LEU A 1055 5.18 7.79 33.87
N SER A 1056 4.34 6.80 33.57
CA SER A 1056 3.02 6.63 34.17
C SER A 1056 2.64 5.15 34.29
N TYR A 1057 1.61 4.87 35.09
CA TYR A 1057 1.07 3.53 35.30
C TYR A 1057 -0.45 3.55 35.17
N THR A 1058 -1.03 2.43 34.71
CA THR A 1058 -2.48 2.22 34.60
C THR A 1058 -3.17 2.12 35.97
N SER A 1059 -4.50 2.12 36.02
CA SER A 1059 -5.24 1.78 37.26
C SER A 1059 -5.01 0.34 37.77
N GLY A 1060 -4.47 -0.54 36.93
CA GLY A 1060 -3.98 -1.87 37.30
C GLY A 1060 -2.52 -1.91 37.77
N GLY A 1061 -1.80 -0.78 37.73
CA GLY A 1061 -0.38 -0.68 38.08
C GLY A 1061 0.59 -1.18 36.99
N TYR A 1062 0.09 -1.52 35.80
CA TYR A 1062 0.89 -1.83 34.61
C TYR A 1062 1.57 -0.56 34.10
N ASN A 1063 2.67 -0.68 33.34
CA ASN A 1063 3.35 0.49 32.78
C ASN A 1063 2.44 1.08 31.66
N ASP A 1064 2.25 2.40 31.62
CA ASP A 1064 1.46 3.10 30.59
C ASP A 1064 2.41 3.90 29.67
N ASP A 1065 2.60 5.19 29.92
CA ASP A 1065 3.50 6.04 29.11
C ASP A 1065 4.99 5.77 29.48
N LEU A 1066 5.86 5.77 28.46
CA LEU A 1066 7.30 5.53 28.55
C LEU A 1066 8.13 6.67 27.92
N ASP A 1067 9.37 6.77 28.36
CA ASP A 1067 10.47 7.29 27.54
C ASP A 1067 11.51 6.19 27.28
N ILE A 1068 12.08 6.17 26.08
CA ILE A 1068 13.10 5.23 25.65
C ILE A 1068 14.23 6.01 24.97
N GLY A 1069 15.12 6.62 25.76
CA GLY A 1069 16.20 7.48 25.26
C GLY A 1069 15.68 8.68 24.47
N GLY A 1070 14.70 9.42 24.98
CA GLY A 1070 14.03 10.52 24.29
C GLY A 1070 13.00 10.10 23.24
N ILE A 1071 12.75 8.79 23.04
CA ILE A 1071 11.63 8.29 22.25
C ILE A 1071 10.40 8.15 23.16
N SER A 1072 9.37 8.95 22.91
CA SER A 1072 8.07 8.81 23.57
C SER A 1072 7.27 7.65 22.98
N THR A 1073 6.80 6.75 23.82
CA THR A 1073 5.84 5.71 23.43
C THR A 1073 5.02 5.24 24.63
N ASP A 1074 4.08 4.33 24.42
CA ASP A 1074 3.38 3.61 25.46
C ASP A 1074 3.89 2.16 25.55
N ALA A 1075 3.80 1.55 26.73
CA ALA A 1075 4.30 0.20 26.97
C ALA A 1075 3.59 -0.88 26.15
N ARG A 1076 2.36 -0.61 25.69
CA ARG A 1076 1.60 -1.52 24.83
C ARG A 1076 2.13 -1.49 23.39
N THR A 1077 2.46 -0.32 22.84
CA THR A 1077 3.18 -0.17 21.56
C THR A 1077 4.56 -0.83 21.62
N LEU A 1078 5.31 -0.64 22.72
CA LEU A 1078 6.59 -1.33 22.93
C LEU A 1078 6.44 -2.85 22.86
N ARG A 1079 5.42 -3.42 23.52
CA ARG A 1079 5.17 -4.87 23.56
C ARG A 1079 4.58 -5.44 22.26
N GLU A 1080 3.56 -4.80 21.71
CA GLU A 1080 2.70 -5.36 20.67
C GLU A 1080 3.14 -4.99 19.25
N LYS A 1081 4.09 -4.06 19.09
CA LYS A 1081 4.55 -3.57 17.78
C LYS A 1081 6.07 -3.45 17.64
N VAL A 1082 6.79 -3.06 18.70
CA VAL A 1082 8.25 -2.87 18.66
C VAL A 1082 9.00 -4.17 18.97
N LEU A 1083 8.83 -4.72 20.17
CA LEU A 1083 9.51 -5.93 20.65
C LEU A 1083 8.74 -7.20 20.24
N VAL A 1084 8.66 -7.40 18.91
CA VAL A 1084 7.95 -8.50 18.27
C VAL A 1084 8.88 -9.21 17.30
N ASN A 1085 8.93 -10.55 17.36
CA ASN A 1085 9.74 -11.40 16.49
C ASN A 1085 8.88 -12.52 15.89
N GLY A 1086 8.83 -12.64 14.55
CA GLY A 1086 8.02 -13.67 13.87
C GLY A 1086 6.52 -13.64 14.20
N GLY A 1087 5.97 -12.49 14.62
CA GLY A 1087 4.59 -12.37 15.12
C GLY A 1087 4.39 -12.75 16.59
N VAL A 1088 5.45 -13.13 17.31
CA VAL A 1088 5.45 -13.42 18.74
C VAL A 1088 5.96 -12.21 19.52
N PHE A 1089 5.26 -11.80 20.59
CA PHE A 1089 5.72 -10.74 21.49
C PHE A 1089 6.90 -11.23 22.35
N ASP A 1090 7.99 -10.48 22.42
CA ASP A 1090 9.10 -10.79 23.34
C ASP A 1090 8.74 -10.54 24.81
N LEU A 1091 7.76 -9.66 25.08
CA LEU A 1091 7.26 -9.33 26.42
C LEU A 1091 5.87 -9.92 26.69
N ARG A 1092 5.72 -10.66 27.80
CA ARG A 1092 4.47 -11.35 28.16
C ARG A 1092 3.32 -10.40 28.51
N SER A 1093 3.61 -9.28 29.16
CA SER A 1093 2.66 -8.25 29.58
C SER A 1093 3.29 -6.86 29.47
N THR A 1094 2.50 -5.79 29.69
CA THR A 1094 3.01 -4.42 29.84
C THR A 1094 3.44 -4.08 31.27
N LYS A 1095 3.39 -5.03 32.22
CA LYS A 1095 3.99 -4.87 33.54
C LYS A 1095 5.38 -5.49 33.51
N PHE A 1096 6.41 -4.67 33.49
CA PHE A 1096 7.79 -5.13 33.53
C PHE A 1096 8.69 -4.15 34.27
N ASP A 1097 9.72 -4.70 34.90
CA ASP A 1097 10.93 -3.96 35.25
C ASP A 1097 12.00 -4.24 34.18
N VAL A 1098 12.94 -3.32 34.00
CA VAL A 1098 14.03 -3.45 33.02
C VAL A 1098 15.35 -2.98 33.60
N THR A 1099 16.38 -3.79 33.44
CA THR A 1099 17.76 -3.47 33.77
C THR A 1099 18.65 -3.62 32.55
N CYS A 1100 19.82 -2.99 32.54
CA CYS A 1100 20.79 -3.11 31.46
C CYS A 1100 22.21 -3.25 32.02
N ASP A 1101 23.02 -4.10 31.39
CA ASP A 1101 24.45 -4.29 31.69
C ASP A 1101 25.39 -3.51 30.73
N GLY A 1102 24.81 -2.70 29.83
CA GLY A 1102 25.50 -1.97 28.75
C GLY A 1102 25.57 -2.74 27.43
N THR A 1103 25.37 -4.06 27.44
CA THR A 1103 25.34 -4.92 26.24
C THR A 1103 23.96 -5.53 25.96
N SER A 1104 23.18 -5.78 27.02
CA SER A 1104 21.86 -6.39 26.98
C SER A 1104 20.89 -5.71 27.95
N PHE A 1105 19.61 -5.73 27.59
CA PHE A 1105 18.48 -5.41 28.46
C PHE A 1105 17.87 -6.70 29.00
N SER A 1106 17.62 -6.76 30.30
CA SER A 1106 16.86 -7.83 30.95
C SER A 1106 15.50 -7.28 31.38
N PHE A 1107 14.45 -7.66 30.67
CA PHE A 1107 13.06 -7.30 30.96
C PHE A 1107 12.42 -8.37 31.84
N THR A 1108 12.19 -8.09 33.12
CA THR A 1108 11.43 -8.96 34.02
C THR A 1108 9.95 -8.61 33.93
N THR A 1109 9.20 -9.42 33.18
CA THR A 1109 7.75 -9.29 32.99
C THR A 1109 6.97 -9.99 34.11
N TYR A 1110 5.86 -9.37 34.52
CA TYR A 1110 4.92 -9.87 35.53
C TYR A 1110 3.53 -10.10 34.91
N GLY A 1111 2.96 -11.28 35.12
CA GLY A 1111 1.72 -11.71 34.46
C GLY A 1111 1.90 -12.04 32.97
N TYR A 1112 0.79 -12.34 32.30
CA TYR A 1112 0.76 -12.74 30.89
C TYR A 1112 -0.56 -12.32 30.24
N GLY A 1113 -0.49 -11.48 29.21
CA GLY A 1113 -1.65 -10.99 28.47
C GLY A 1113 -1.86 -9.48 28.55
N HIS A 1114 -3.05 -9.02 28.16
CA HIS A 1114 -3.45 -7.60 28.12
C HIS A 1114 -3.97 -7.05 29.45
N GLY A 1115 -4.32 -7.92 30.41
CA GLY A 1115 -4.69 -7.53 31.77
C GLY A 1115 -6.17 -7.20 32.00
N VAL A 1116 -7.01 -7.13 30.97
CA VAL A 1116 -8.40 -6.63 31.10
C VAL A 1116 -9.42 -7.78 31.23
N GLY A 1117 -10.36 -7.66 32.17
CA GLY A 1117 -11.40 -8.67 32.41
C GLY A 1117 -10.88 -9.84 33.27
N MET A 1118 -11.26 -11.07 32.93
CA MET A 1118 -10.97 -12.23 33.77
C MET A 1118 -9.55 -12.80 33.58
N SER A 1119 -8.83 -12.97 34.69
CA SER A 1119 -7.60 -13.78 34.71
C SER A 1119 -7.93 -15.27 34.85
N GLN A 1120 -7.36 -16.10 33.99
CA GLN A 1120 -7.52 -17.56 34.00
C GLN A 1120 -6.89 -18.19 35.24
N MET A 1121 -5.66 -17.79 35.60
CA MET A 1121 -4.99 -18.30 36.81
C MET A 1121 -5.52 -17.65 38.09
N GLY A 1122 -6.02 -16.42 38.02
CA GLY A 1122 -6.70 -15.77 39.14
C GLY A 1122 -8.03 -16.46 39.48
N ALA A 1123 -8.83 -16.81 38.47
CA ALA A 1123 -10.04 -17.61 38.62
C ALA A 1123 -9.76 -18.99 39.26
N ASP A 1124 -8.68 -19.67 38.84
CA ASP A 1124 -8.22 -20.92 39.49
C ASP A 1124 -7.84 -20.69 40.97
N GLY A 1125 -7.19 -19.57 41.26
CA GLY A 1125 -6.87 -19.12 42.61
C GLY A 1125 -8.09 -18.94 43.50
N TYR A 1126 -9.09 -18.16 43.07
CA TYR A 1126 -10.34 -17.96 43.80
C TYR A 1126 -11.12 -19.27 44.00
N ALA A 1127 -11.20 -20.11 42.98
CA ALA A 1127 -11.87 -21.42 43.05
C ALA A 1127 -11.21 -22.39 44.06
N ARG A 1128 -9.87 -22.36 44.19
CA ARG A 1128 -9.14 -23.26 45.12
C ARG A 1128 -9.04 -22.74 46.56
N ASN A 1129 -8.75 -21.45 46.73
CA ASN A 1129 -8.38 -20.89 48.04
C ASN A 1129 -9.60 -20.36 48.80
N GLU A 1130 -10.51 -19.68 48.10
CA GLU A 1130 -11.73 -19.12 48.68
C GLU A 1130 -12.98 -19.99 48.42
N GLY A 1131 -12.84 -21.05 47.62
CA GLY A 1131 -13.92 -21.97 47.27
C GLY A 1131 -15.01 -21.35 46.39
N TRP A 1132 -14.69 -20.28 45.65
CA TRP A 1132 -15.69 -19.52 44.88
C TRP A 1132 -16.30 -20.33 43.74
N THR A 1133 -17.60 -20.15 43.53
CA THR A 1133 -18.34 -20.67 42.38
C THR A 1133 -18.08 -19.84 41.12
N TYR A 1134 -18.34 -20.44 39.95
CA TYR A 1134 -18.08 -19.78 38.67
C TYR A 1134 -18.77 -18.42 38.51
N ASP A 1135 -19.98 -18.24 39.05
CA ASP A 1135 -20.73 -16.99 38.99
C ASP A 1135 -20.14 -15.90 39.90
N GLN A 1136 -19.56 -16.26 41.05
CA GLN A 1136 -18.85 -15.33 41.93
C GLN A 1136 -17.55 -14.83 41.26
N ILE A 1137 -16.80 -15.74 40.65
CA ILE A 1137 -15.60 -15.42 39.85
C ILE A 1137 -15.96 -14.43 38.72
N LEU A 1138 -17.05 -14.69 38.00
CA LEU A 1138 -17.52 -13.82 36.91
C LEU A 1138 -17.98 -12.45 37.42
N GLN A 1139 -18.72 -12.36 38.53
CA GLN A 1139 -19.16 -11.09 39.12
C GLN A 1139 -18.02 -10.23 39.68
N HIS A 1140 -16.92 -10.87 40.09
CA HIS A 1140 -15.70 -10.18 40.52
C HIS A 1140 -14.91 -9.60 39.35
N TYR A 1141 -14.60 -10.41 38.34
CA TYR A 1141 -13.81 -9.98 37.17
C TYR A 1141 -14.59 -9.14 36.15
N TYR A 1142 -15.92 -9.25 36.15
CA TYR A 1142 -16.82 -8.44 35.35
C TYR A 1142 -17.80 -7.71 36.27
N THR A 1143 -17.45 -6.49 36.69
CA THR A 1143 -18.15 -5.80 37.78
C THR A 1143 -19.57 -5.39 37.41
N GLY A 1144 -20.54 -5.69 38.28
CA GLY A 1144 -21.94 -5.28 38.08
C GLY A 1144 -22.71 -6.05 37.01
N VAL A 1145 -22.20 -7.22 36.58
CA VAL A 1145 -22.91 -8.13 35.67
C VAL A 1145 -23.90 -9.03 36.41
N THR A 1146 -24.78 -9.67 35.64
CA THR A 1146 -25.55 -10.85 36.06
C THR A 1146 -25.17 -12.04 35.18
N VAL A 1147 -25.18 -13.25 35.74
CA VAL A 1147 -25.09 -14.50 34.97
C VAL A 1147 -26.48 -15.12 34.90
N GLN A 1148 -26.92 -15.53 33.71
CA GLN A 1148 -28.27 -16.03 33.44
C GLN A 1148 -28.23 -17.33 32.64
#